data_AF-A0A8J2V7N7-F1
#
_entry.id   AF-A0A8J2V7N7-F1
#
_cell.length_a   1.000
_cell.length_b   1.000
_cell.length_c   1.000
_cell.angle_alpha   90.00
_cell.angle_beta   90.00
_cell.angle_gamma   90.00
#
_symmetry.space_group_name_H-M   'P 1'
#
loop_
_entity.id
_entity.type
_entity.pdbx_description
1 polymer ?
#
loop_
_entity_poly.entity_id
_entity_poly.type
_entity_poly.pdbx_seq_one_letter_code
_entity_poly.pdbx_strand_id
1 'polypeptide(L)'
;MKTMKINNLVTIVSLLMIGLFAGCEKDDYQETIGICPLVVSTDPADGDTNVFLDKVITVTFNEEMNPATLNAGSITIEGLSEITGTITYDQSTLTASFTPSELLTSSTTYAGRVKTTVKDLDGNALQEDYVWTFSTGENIAPMVIATDPETDETDVVINKIITATFNQPMNPQTINETTFIVMQGGTAVTGAITYTGTTVSFAPTVELDLNTVYTATITAETENTAGIALQSDYIWEFTTGALVAPTVISTDPENDETDVALNKVIRATFSEPMDVTTINGTTFTLNEGTNVITGVVTYSGTTASFTPSANLTANTTYTANITAGAENVAGISLAGDYSWKFTTGAFIAPTVISTDPEDEETGVALDKVIEATFSEPMDAATINTTTFTLTEGTNTITGLITYTGTTASFDPNGELDPNTLYTATITAGAENIAGIGLENVYIWSFTTLSATVELPDIGTLEFFGGFGGNAGLTNEGLNTVINNGGIGTTAASTLVTGFEDGLTGDIYTQTPLNEGLVTGGIFTAPPAPGTATSMAIAEQALLDAQALYNAISPAAMPGGTDPGDGELGGLTLAPGVYQSASGTFNISTGDLTLDAQGDPNALWVFQTASGLTVGIAGPTGAKNVNIINGGDAANVFWQVGSAATINAAGGGTMTGTIVSMAGVTLSTAGNAAQTVLNGRAISLVASVTMVNTTINVPN
;
A
#
# COMPACT_ATOMS: atom_id res chain seq x y z
N MET A 1 -71.37 -85.10 -3.79
CA MET A 1 -72.32 -86.22 -3.98
C MET A 1 -72.99 -86.06 -5.33
N LYS A 2 -72.79 -87.00 -6.29
CA LYS A 2 -73.48 -87.13 -7.61
C LYS A 2 -73.41 -85.92 -8.59
N THR A 3 -73.28 -86.03 -9.91
CA THR A 3 -72.86 -87.02 -10.95
C THR A 3 -72.69 -86.19 -12.26
N MET A 4 -72.02 -86.55 -13.36
CA MET A 4 -71.74 -87.84 -14.03
C MET A 4 -70.69 -87.65 -15.16
N LYS A 5 -69.74 -88.60 -15.35
CA LYS A 5 -69.23 -89.25 -16.60
C LYS A 5 -68.95 -88.40 -17.90
N ILE A 6 -67.97 -88.70 -18.79
CA ILE A 6 -67.09 -89.87 -19.05
C ILE A 6 -65.94 -89.52 -20.04
N ASN A 7 -64.78 -90.21 -19.95
CA ASN A 7 -63.72 -90.54 -20.98
C ASN A 7 -63.15 -89.43 -21.92
N ASN A 8 -61.90 -89.42 -22.43
CA ASN A 8 -60.80 -90.39 -22.69
C ASN A 8 -59.46 -89.59 -22.85
N LEU A 9 -58.21 -90.08 -23.05
CA LEU A 9 -57.48 -91.35 -22.74
C LEU A 9 -56.05 -91.36 -23.38
N VAL A 10 -54.97 -91.68 -22.63
CA VAL A 10 -53.64 -92.25 -23.07
C VAL A 10 -52.63 -91.34 -23.84
N THR A 11 -51.28 -91.31 -23.64
CA THR A 11 -50.30 -91.83 -22.63
C THR A 11 -48.86 -91.24 -22.78
N ILE A 12 -48.12 -91.12 -21.66
CA ILE A 12 -46.69 -91.49 -21.39
C ILE A 12 -45.52 -90.93 -22.25
N VAL A 13 -44.51 -90.34 -21.57
CA VAL A 13 -43.07 -90.77 -21.50
C VAL A 13 -42.41 -90.11 -20.27
N SER A 14 -41.28 -90.66 -19.79
CA SER A 14 -40.81 -90.57 -18.40
C SER A 14 -39.28 -90.57 -18.22
N LEU A 15 -38.79 -89.87 -17.17
CA LEU A 15 -37.56 -90.17 -16.38
C LEU A 15 -36.17 -90.06 -17.09
N LEU A 16 -34.99 -89.90 -16.44
CA LEU A 16 -34.56 -89.77 -15.02
C LEU A 16 -33.21 -88.98 -14.93
N MET A 17 -32.87 -88.52 -13.72
CA MET A 17 -31.70 -87.73 -13.26
C MET A 17 -30.38 -88.54 -13.08
N ILE A 18 -29.18 -87.88 -13.09
CA ILE A 18 -28.13 -87.86 -12.01
C ILE A 18 -26.70 -87.44 -12.48
N GLY A 19 -26.09 -86.46 -11.78
CA GLY A 19 -24.63 -86.29 -11.55
C GLY A 19 -23.84 -85.32 -12.46
N LEU A 20 -22.86 -84.54 -11.98
CA LEU A 20 -22.39 -84.25 -10.61
C LEU A 20 -21.58 -82.91 -10.55
N PHE A 21 -21.37 -82.36 -9.35
CA PHE A 21 -20.86 -81.01 -9.03
C PHE A 21 -19.44 -80.61 -9.50
N ALA A 22 -19.20 -79.30 -9.76
CA ALA A 22 -18.27 -78.43 -8.99
C ALA A 22 -18.03 -77.04 -9.65
N GLY A 23 -18.04 -75.94 -8.88
CA GLY A 23 -17.60 -74.61 -9.30
C GLY A 23 -18.36 -73.45 -8.64
N CYS A 24 -17.65 -72.47 -8.08
CA CYS A 24 -18.18 -71.23 -7.46
C CYS A 24 -18.91 -70.34 -8.50
N GLU A 25 -19.71 -69.32 -8.14
CA GLU A 25 -19.78 -68.55 -6.89
C GLU A 25 -21.22 -68.12 -6.59
N LYS A 26 -21.51 -67.68 -5.36
CA LYS A 26 -22.85 -67.22 -4.96
C LYS A 26 -23.02 -65.76 -5.34
N ASP A 27 -23.46 -65.52 -6.57
CA ASP A 27 -23.89 -64.18 -6.99
C ASP A 27 -25.23 -63.86 -6.33
N ASP A 28 -25.26 -62.90 -5.40
CA ASP A 28 -26.49 -62.37 -4.81
C ASP A 28 -27.12 -61.36 -5.78
N TYR A 29 -27.41 -61.82 -7.01
CA TYR A 29 -28.16 -61.07 -8.00
C TYR A 29 -29.61 -60.94 -7.53
N GLN A 30 -29.95 -59.77 -6.98
CA GLN A 30 -31.34 -59.38 -6.83
C GLN A 30 -31.89 -59.09 -8.24
N GLU A 31 -32.78 -59.94 -8.75
CA GLU A 31 -33.60 -59.58 -9.92
C GLU A 31 -34.49 -58.39 -9.54
N THR A 32 -34.04 -57.17 -9.85
CA THR A 32 -34.95 -56.03 -10.00
C THR A 32 -35.86 -56.32 -11.17
N ILE A 33 -37.13 -56.63 -10.88
CA ILE A 33 -38.18 -56.77 -11.89
C ILE A 33 -38.53 -55.36 -12.41
N GLY A 34 -37.69 -54.87 -13.32
CA GLY A 34 -37.92 -53.69 -14.13
C GLY A 34 -38.54 -54.06 -15.48
N ILE A 35 -39.27 -53.12 -16.08
CA ILE A 35 -39.53 -53.15 -17.51
C ILE A 35 -38.21 -52.82 -18.25
N CYS A 36 -38.05 -53.32 -19.48
CA CYS A 36 -36.90 -52.95 -20.29
C CYS A 36 -37.31 -51.86 -21.28
N PRO A 37 -36.46 -50.84 -21.50
CA PRO A 37 -36.80 -49.75 -22.40
C PRO A 37 -36.98 -50.24 -23.84
N LEU A 38 -37.92 -49.60 -24.53
CA LEU A 38 -38.42 -49.91 -25.87
C LEU A 38 -38.74 -48.59 -26.58
N VAL A 39 -38.41 -48.50 -27.88
CA VAL A 39 -38.87 -47.40 -28.73
C VAL A 39 -40.36 -47.60 -29.05
N VAL A 40 -41.18 -46.65 -28.63
CA VAL A 40 -42.64 -46.62 -28.85
C VAL A 40 -42.98 -46.03 -30.21
N SER A 41 -42.27 -44.98 -30.62
CA SER A 41 -42.46 -44.31 -31.90
C SER A 41 -41.26 -43.47 -32.30
N THR A 42 -41.11 -43.20 -33.60
CA THR A 42 -40.16 -42.26 -34.17
C THR A 42 -40.90 -41.24 -35.05
N ASP A 43 -40.34 -40.05 -35.17
CA ASP A 43 -40.76 -39.05 -36.16
C ASP A 43 -39.50 -38.47 -36.83
N PRO A 44 -39.20 -38.76 -38.11
CA PRO A 44 -40.05 -39.51 -39.06
C PRO A 44 -40.33 -40.95 -38.64
N ALA A 45 -41.52 -41.43 -38.99
CA ALA A 45 -41.93 -42.82 -38.82
C ALA A 45 -41.22 -43.74 -39.83
N ASP A 46 -41.18 -45.05 -39.55
CA ASP A 46 -40.57 -46.01 -40.47
C ASP A 46 -41.27 -46.05 -41.83
N GLY A 47 -40.50 -45.83 -42.89
CA GLY A 47 -40.97 -45.75 -44.27
C GLY A 47 -41.44 -44.37 -44.72
N ASP A 48 -41.32 -43.32 -43.90
CA ASP A 48 -41.76 -41.97 -44.28
C ASP A 48 -41.05 -41.43 -45.54
N THR A 49 -41.78 -40.65 -46.33
CA THR A 49 -41.30 -40.07 -47.59
C THR A 49 -41.60 -38.58 -47.65
N ASN A 50 -40.77 -37.83 -48.39
CA ASN A 50 -40.84 -36.36 -48.48
C ASN A 50 -40.59 -35.66 -47.14
N VAL A 51 -39.72 -36.24 -46.31
CA VAL A 51 -39.23 -35.60 -45.08
C VAL A 51 -38.49 -34.30 -45.43
N PHE A 52 -38.78 -33.23 -44.69
CA PHE A 52 -38.12 -31.93 -44.87
C PHE A 52 -36.63 -31.98 -44.49
N LEU A 53 -35.83 -31.12 -45.11
CA LEU A 53 -34.36 -31.18 -44.97
C LEU A 53 -33.87 -30.69 -43.60
N ASP A 54 -34.67 -29.89 -42.90
CA ASP A 54 -34.45 -29.35 -41.56
C ASP A 54 -35.07 -30.21 -40.44
N LYS A 55 -35.61 -31.38 -40.77
CA LYS A 55 -36.35 -32.22 -39.83
C LYS A 55 -35.50 -32.63 -38.61
N VAL A 56 -35.90 -32.16 -37.43
CA VAL A 56 -35.50 -32.74 -36.15
C VAL A 56 -36.10 -34.14 -36.04
N ILE A 57 -35.25 -35.13 -35.76
CA ILE A 57 -35.62 -36.55 -35.74
C ILE A 57 -35.82 -36.97 -34.29
N THR A 58 -37.02 -37.45 -33.94
CA THR A 58 -37.37 -37.78 -32.56
C THR A 58 -37.61 -39.28 -32.36
N VAL A 59 -37.34 -39.74 -31.14
CA VAL A 59 -37.52 -41.12 -30.67
C VAL A 59 -38.19 -41.06 -29.31
N THR A 60 -39.38 -41.63 -29.18
CA THR A 60 -40.11 -41.70 -27.90
C THR A 60 -40.04 -43.10 -27.31
N PHE A 61 -39.74 -43.19 -26.01
CA PHE A 61 -39.57 -44.44 -25.27
C PHE A 61 -40.82 -44.77 -24.43
N ASN A 62 -40.93 -46.02 -23.96
CA ASN A 62 -42.03 -46.46 -23.08
C ASN A 62 -41.85 -46.03 -21.61
N GLU A 63 -40.65 -45.57 -21.24
CA GLU A 63 -40.26 -45.24 -19.87
C GLU A 63 -39.13 -44.20 -19.84
N GLU A 64 -38.71 -43.79 -18.63
CA GLU A 64 -37.72 -42.74 -18.44
C GLU A 64 -36.29 -43.26 -18.67
N MET A 65 -35.60 -42.63 -19.62
CA MET A 65 -34.26 -43.00 -20.06
C MET A 65 -33.19 -42.24 -19.28
N ASN A 66 -32.05 -42.87 -19.03
CA ASN A 66 -30.89 -42.19 -18.46
C ASN A 66 -30.26 -41.27 -19.51
N PRO A 67 -30.31 -39.92 -19.34
CA PRO A 67 -29.89 -38.97 -20.37
C PRO A 67 -28.41 -39.10 -20.73
N ALA A 68 -27.55 -39.56 -19.81
CA ALA A 68 -26.13 -39.77 -20.09
C ALA A 68 -25.87 -40.88 -21.12
N THR A 69 -26.83 -41.78 -21.32
CA THR A 69 -26.74 -42.87 -22.32
C THR A 69 -27.32 -42.48 -23.69
N LEU A 70 -28.00 -41.33 -23.79
CA LEU A 70 -28.56 -40.77 -25.02
C LEU A 70 -27.57 -39.76 -25.62
N ASN A 71 -26.77 -40.21 -26.58
CA ASN A 71 -25.72 -39.39 -27.19
C ASN A 71 -25.45 -39.84 -28.64
N ALA A 72 -24.61 -39.08 -29.37
CA ALA A 72 -24.35 -39.33 -30.79
C ALA A 72 -23.70 -40.70 -31.09
N GLY A 73 -23.20 -41.42 -30.08
CA GLY A 73 -22.75 -42.80 -30.21
C GLY A 73 -23.87 -43.84 -30.12
N SER A 74 -25.03 -43.50 -29.52
CA SER A 74 -26.13 -44.42 -29.20
C SER A 74 -27.42 -44.17 -29.98
N ILE A 75 -27.66 -42.94 -30.47
CA ILE A 75 -28.65 -42.64 -31.51
C ILE A 75 -27.91 -42.08 -32.73
N THR A 76 -28.03 -42.74 -33.88
CA THR A 76 -27.28 -42.43 -35.11
C THR A 76 -28.19 -42.39 -36.32
N ILE A 77 -27.98 -41.43 -37.22
CA ILE A 77 -28.71 -41.28 -38.50
C ILE A 77 -27.71 -41.43 -39.65
N GLU A 78 -27.95 -42.37 -40.56
CA GLU A 78 -27.00 -42.73 -41.63
C GLU A 78 -27.67 -42.61 -43.01
N GLY A 79 -27.06 -41.85 -43.92
CA GLY A 79 -27.47 -41.74 -45.33
C GLY A 79 -26.43 -42.37 -46.25
N LEU A 80 -25.84 -41.57 -47.15
CA LEU A 80 -24.61 -41.96 -47.86
C LEU A 80 -23.37 -41.99 -46.94
N SER A 81 -23.45 -41.28 -45.81
CA SER A 81 -22.54 -41.28 -44.68
C SER A 81 -23.34 -41.00 -43.41
N GLU A 82 -22.72 -41.20 -42.24
CA GLU A 82 -23.30 -40.81 -40.95
C GLU A 82 -23.50 -39.28 -40.89
N ILE A 83 -24.67 -38.86 -40.42
CA ILE A 83 -25.02 -37.45 -40.20
C ILE A 83 -24.66 -37.08 -38.77
N THR A 84 -23.92 -35.99 -38.59
CA THR A 84 -23.61 -35.47 -37.25
C THR A 84 -24.76 -34.58 -36.75
N GLY A 85 -24.92 -34.52 -35.42
CA GLY A 85 -26.02 -33.77 -34.80
C GLY A 85 -25.90 -33.75 -33.28
N THR A 86 -26.80 -33.01 -32.65
CA THR A 86 -26.91 -32.92 -31.19
C THR A 86 -28.15 -33.67 -30.72
N ILE A 87 -28.08 -34.28 -29.53
CA ILE A 87 -29.21 -34.99 -28.93
C ILE A 87 -29.61 -34.28 -27.63
N THR A 88 -30.90 -34.07 -27.48
CA THR A 88 -31.56 -33.63 -26.25
C THR A 88 -32.58 -34.69 -25.81
N TYR A 89 -32.99 -34.68 -24.55
CA TYR A 89 -34.00 -35.59 -24.01
C TYR A 89 -34.98 -34.84 -23.11
N ASP A 90 -36.27 -34.98 -23.39
CA ASP A 90 -37.35 -34.48 -22.55
C ASP A 90 -37.92 -35.62 -21.70
N GLN A 91 -37.69 -35.53 -20.38
CA GLN A 91 -38.20 -36.48 -19.39
C GLN A 91 -39.73 -36.46 -19.27
N SER A 92 -40.40 -35.36 -19.61
CA SER A 92 -41.85 -35.22 -19.48
C SER A 92 -42.62 -35.91 -20.60
N THR A 93 -42.03 -35.98 -21.80
CA THR A 93 -42.62 -36.67 -22.97
C THR A 93 -41.95 -38.01 -23.28
N LEU A 94 -40.88 -38.36 -22.57
CA LEU A 94 -40.02 -39.54 -22.80
C LEU A 94 -39.37 -39.54 -24.19
N THR A 95 -39.08 -38.36 -24.74
CA THR A 95 -38.63 -38.18 -26.14
C THR A 95 -37.18 -37.71 -26.22
N ALA A 96 -36.34 -38.46 -26.94
CA ALA A 96 -35.04 -37.99 -27.40
C ALA A 96 -35.18 -37.29 -28.76
N SER A 97 -34.53 -36.14 -28.94
CA SER A 97 -34.57 -35.36 -30.18
C SER A 97 -33.15 -35.17 -30.73
N PHE A 98 -32.90 -35.75 -31.91
CA PHE A 98 -31.68 -35.57 -32.69
C PHE A 98 -31.87 -34.39 -33.66
N THR A 99 -31.07 -33.34 -33.49
CA THR A 99 -31.02 -32.18 -34.39
C THR A 99 -29.78 -32.30 -35.28
N PRO A 100 -29.92 -32.52 -36.60
CA PRO A 100 -28.80 -32.51 -37.54
C PRO A 100 -27.99 -31.21 -37.46
N SER A 101 -26.66 -31.29 -37.60
CA SER A 101 -25.77 -30.11 -37.62
C SER A 101 -25.79 -29.36 -38.96
N GLU A 102 -26.18 -30.04 -40.03
CA GLU A 102 -26.42 -29.51 -41.37
C GLU A 102 -27.75 -30.07 -41.89
N LEU A 103 -28.36 -29.39 -42.88
CA LEU A 103 -29.58 -29.86 -43.52
C LEU A 103 -29.36 -31.24 -44.17
N LEU A 104 -30.37 -32.11 -44.07
CA LEU A 104 -30.39 -33.40 -44.76
C LEU A 104 -30.33 -33.20 -46.28
N THR A 105 -29.66 -34.11 -46.98
CA THR A 105 -29.55 -34.11 -48.44
C THR A 105 -30.89 -34.52 -49.06
N SER A 106 -31.36 -33.79 -50.07
CA SER A 106 -32.57 -34.11 -50.84
C SER A 106 -32.50 -35.47 -51.55
N SER A 107 -33.65 -36.07 -51.85
CA SER A 107 -33.77 -37.37 -52.55
C SER A 107 -32.93 -38.52 -51.93
N THR A 108 -32.66 -38.46 -50.62
CA THR A 108 -31.80 -39.42 -49.91
C THR A 108 -32.63 -40.25 -48.95
N THR A 109 -32.39 -41.57 -48.93
CA THR A 109 -32.92 -42.46 -47.90
C THR A 109 -31.96 -42.51 -46.73
N TYR A 110 -32.49 -42.31 -45.53
CA TYR A 110 -31.78 -42.33 -44.26
C TYR A 110 -32.23 -43.53 -43.43
N ALA A 111 -31.30 -44.12 -42.68
CA ALA A 111 -31.57 -45.13 -41.67
C ALA A 111 -31.29 -44.53 -40.28
N GLY A 112 -32.30 -44.51 -39.41
CA GLY A 112 -32.14 -44.20 -38.00
C GLY A 112 -31.83 -45.46 -37.21
N ARG A 113 -31.00 -45.34 -36.16
CA ARG A 113 -30.73 -46.44 -35.22
C ARG A 113 -30.61 -45.95 -33.78
N VAL A 114 -31.31 -46.63 -32.88
CA VAL A 114 -31.11 -46.56 -31.43
C VAL A 114 -30.43 -47.85 -30.99
N LYS A 115 -29.27 -47.75 -30.34
CA LYS A 115 -28.45 -48.91 -29.99
C LYS A 115 -28.79 -49.46 -28.61
N THR A 116 -28.53 -50.75 -28.41
CA THR A 116 -28.54 -51.46 -27.11
C THR A 116 -27.62 -50.86 -26.02
N THR A 117 -26.86 -49.81 -26.32
CA THR A 117 -26.09 -49.04 -25.33
C THR A 117 -26.92 -48.02 -24.55
N VAL A 118 -28.12 -47.67 -25.02
CA VAL A 118 -29.08 -46.81 -24.30
C VAL A 118 -29.70 -47.58 -23.12
N LYS A 119 -29.87 -46.90 -21.97
CA LYS A 119 -30.39 -47.49 -20.74
C LYS A 119 -31.44 -46.61 -20.05
N ASP A 120 -32.31 -47.24 -19.26
CA ASP A 120 -33.17 -46.56 -18.29
C ASP A 120 -32.37 -46.07 -17.05
N LEU A 121 -33.08 -45.48 -16.08
CA LEU A 121 -32.51 -45.02 -14.80
C LEU A 121 -32.06 -46.16 -13.87
N ASP A 122 -32.68 -47.34 -13.95
CA ASP A 122 -32.33 -48.54 -13.16
C ASP A 122 -31.14 -49.30 -13.76
N GLY A 123 -30.71 -48.95 -14.97
CA GLY A 123 -29.56 -49.49 -15.68
C GLY A 123 -29.87 -50.61 -16.68
N ASN A 124 -31.14 -50.94 -16.91
CA ASN A 124 -31.55 -51.91 -17.92
C ASN A 124 -31.33 -51.32 -19.31
N ALA A 125 -30.81 -52.14 -20.22
CA ALA A 125 -30.54 -51.74 -21.59
C ALA A 125 -31.73 -52.05 -22.51
N LEU A 126 -31.84 -51.30 -23.61
CA LEU A 126 -32.66 -51.69 -24.76
C LEU A 126 -32.20 -53.08 -25.23
N GLN A 127 -33.14 -54.02 -25.45
CA GLN A 127 -32.80 -55.44 -25.67
C GLN A 127 -32.21 -55.75 -27.06
N GLU A 128 -32.59 -54.97 -28.08
CA GLU A 128 -32.08 -55.07 -29.46
C GLU A 128 -31.97 -53.69 -30.10
N ASP A 129 -31.05 -53.50 -31.06
CA ASP A 129 -30.90 -52.22 -31.76
C ASP A 129 -32.19 -51.94 -32.56
N TYR A 130 -32.88 -50.83 -32.25
CA TYR A 130 -34.07 -50.41 -32.99
C TYR A 130 -33.63 -49.64 -34.24
N VAL A 131 -34.05 -50.10 -35.42
CA VAL A 131 -33.67 -49.51 -36.73
C VAL A 131 -34.93 -49.19 -37.52
N TRP A 132 -34.97 -48.00 -38.11
CA TRP A 132 -36.03 -47.55 -39.01
C TRP A 132 -35.44 -46.77 -40.19
N THR A 133 -36.25 -46.48 -41.19
CA THR A 133 -35.86 -45.75 -42.40
C THR A 133 -36.82 -44.62 -42.73
N PHE A 134 -36.33 -43.57 -43.39
CA PHE A 134 -37.15 -42.50 -43.97
C PHE A 134 -36.45 -41.89 -45.17
N SER A 135 -37.13 -41.05 -45.95
CA SER A 135 -36.56 -40.43 -47.15
C SER A 135 -36.97 -38.97 -47.33
N THR A 136 -35.99 -38.15 -47.69
CA THR A 136 -36.19 -36.76 -48.11
C THR A 136 -36.71 -36.71 -49.54
N GLY A 137 -37.55 -35.71 -49.85
CA GLY A 137 -38.18 -35.59 -51.17
C GLY A 137 -37.21 -35.11 -52.26
N GLU A 138 -37.56 -35.39 -53.52
CA GLU A 138 -36.93 -34.80 -54.72
C GLU A 138 -37.56 -33.43 -55.07
N ASN A 139 -38.78 -33.16 -54.61
CA ASN A 139 -39.59 -32.00 -54.99
C ASN A 139 -40.07 -31.18 -53.76
N ILE A 140 -39.14 -30.70 -52.94
CA ILE A 140 -39.47 -29.80 -51.83
C ILE A 140 -39.53 -28.36 -52.36
N ALA A 141 -40.73 -27.77 -52.34
CA ALA A 141 -40.91 -26.37 -52.70
C ALA A 141 -40.20 -25.45 -51.68
N PRO A 142 -39.58 -24.34 -52.12
CA PRO A 142 -39.01 -23.37 -51.22
C PRO A 142 -40.09 -22.69 -50.36
N MET A 143 -39.74 -22.41 -49.11
CA MET A 143 -40.61 -21.78 -48.11
C MET A 143 -39.82 -20.73 -47.33
N VAL A 144 -40.43 -19.57 -47.10
CA VAL A 144 -39.88 -18.56 -46.16
C VAL A 144 -40.10 -19.06 -44.73
N ILE A 145 -39.02 -19.14 -43.95
CA ILE A 145 -39.01 -19.66 -42.58
C ILE A 145 -38.81 -18.56 -41.52
N ALA A 146 -38.31 -17.39 -41.93
CA ALA A 146 -38.17 -16.21 -41.07
C ALA A 146 -38.15 -14.92 -41.92
N THR A 147 -38.60 -13.83 -41.33
CA THR A 147 -38.49 -12.47 -41.87
C THR A 147 -37.96 -11.53 -40.78
N ASP A 148 -37.29 -10.45 -41.20
CA ASP A 148 -36.91 -9.33 -40.33
C ASP A 148 -37.10 -8.02 -41.11
N PRO A 149 -38.06 -7.12 -40.77
CA PRO A 149 -38.99 -7.21 -39.66
C PRO A 149 -39.86 -8.48 -39.66
N GLU A 150 -40.24 -8.93 -38.46
CA GLU A 150 -41.23 -9.98 -38.27
C GLU A 150 -42.61 -9.52 -38.77
N THR A 151 -43.51 -10.48 -39.03
CA THR A 151 -44.89 -10.18 -39.44
C THR A 151 -45.63 -9.41 -38.34
N ASP A 152 -46.22 -8.28 -38.73
CA ASP A 152 -46.89 -7.31 -37.87
C ASP A 152 -45.96 -6.60 -36.85
N GLU A 153 -44.63 -6.62 -37.04
CA GLU A 153 -43.68 -5.86 -36.20
C GLU A 153 -44.01 -4.36 -36.22
N THR A 154 -44.07 -3.76 -35.03
CA THR A 154 -44.31 -2.32 -34.82
C THR A 154 -43.05 -1.65 -34.28
N ASP A 155 -42.99 -0.33 -34.36
CA ASP A 155 -41.83 0.48 -33.97
C ASP A 155 -40.53 0.15 -34.72
N VAL A 156 -40.67 -0.34 -35.96
CA VAL A 156 -39.54 -0.60 -36.86
C VAL A 156 -38.78 0.69 -37.18
N VAL A 157 -37.46 0.67 -37.05
CA VAL A 157 -36.59 1.81 -37.37
C VAL A 157 -36.62 2.15 -38.86
N ILE A 158 -36.63 3.44 -39.19
CA ILE A 158 -36.82 3.93 -40.58
C ILE A 158 -35.68 3.56 -41.54
N ASN A 159 -34.54 3.12 -41.04
CA ASN A 159 -33.37 2.66 -41.81
C ASN A 159 -33.23 1.12 -41.84
N LYS A 160 -34.27 0.36 -41.46
CA LYS A 160 -34.25 -1.10 -41.41
C LYS A 160 -33.98 -1.72 -42.78
N ILE A 161 -33.07 -2.69 -42.83
CA ILE A 161 -32.91 -3.60 -43.96
C ILE A 161 -33.93 -4.73 -43.80
N ILE A 162 -34.75 -4.95 -44.82
CA ILE A 162 -35.86 -5.91 -44.80
C ILE A 162 -35.37 -7.24 -45.36
N THR A 163 -35.55 -8.35 -44.65
CA THR A 163 -34.98 -9.65 -45.03
C THR A 163 -35.99 -10.79 -44.96
N ALA A 164 -35.73 -11.83 -45.74
CA ALA A 164 -36.46 -13.10 -45.68
C ALA A 164 -35.47 -14.27 -45.82
N THR A 165 -35.61 -15.29 -44.99
CA THR A 165 -34.77 -16.51 -45.00
C THR A 165 -35.60 -17.68 -45.50
N PHE A 166 -35.05 -18.45 -46.44
CA PHE A 166 -35.67 -19.64 -47.03
C PHE A 166 -35.17 -20.92 -46.37
N ASN A 167 -35.99 -21.98 -46.38
CA ASN A 167 -35.64 -23.32 -45.91
C ASN A 167 -34.54 -24.02 -46.75
N GLN A 168 -34.21 -23.48 -47.93
CA GLN A 168 -33.20 -24.03 -48.84
C GLN A 168 -32.61 -22.93 -49.76
N PRO A 169 -31.48 -23.18 -50.43
CA PRO A 169 -30.89 -22.22 -51.37
C PRO A 169 -31.81 -21.91 -52.58
N MET A 170 -32.01 -20.62 -52.82
CA MET A 170 -32.77 -20.10 -53.95
C MET A 170 -31.91 -19.88 -55.19
N ASN A 171 -32.54 -19.79 -56.37
CA ASN A 171 -31.90 -19.35 -57.61
C ASN A 171 -31.77 -17.82 -57.60
N PRO A 172 -30.56 -17.23 -57.47
CA PRO A 172 -30.40 -15.78 -57.32
C PRO A 172 -30.82 -14.98 -58.56
N GLN A 173 -31.00 -15.60 -59.73
CA GLN A 173 -31.52 -14.92 -60.92
C GLN A 173 -33.04 -14.66 -60.85
N THR A 174 -33.77 -15.44 -60.04
CA THR A 174 -35.22 -15.27 -59.84
C THR A 174 -35.55 -14.29 -58.72
N ILE A 175 -34.56 -13.82 -57.98
CA ILE A 175 -34.69 -12.85 -56.88
C ILE A 175 -34.27 -11.47 -57.40
N ASN A 176 -35.24 -10.58 -57.61
CA ASN A 176 -35.04 -9.24 -58.18
C ASN A 176 -36.21 -8.29 -57.83
N GLU A 177 -36.20 -7.07 -58.37
CA GLU A 177 -37.17 -6.00 -58.09
C GLU A 177 -38.65 -6.34 -58.42
N THR A 178 -38.92 -7.38 -59.23
CA THR A 178 -40.29 -7.85 -59.49
C THR A 178 -40.71 -9.04 -58.63
N THR A 179 -39.80 -9.60 -57.84
CA THR A 179 -40.04 -10.83 -57.06
C THR A 179 -39.74 -10.70 -55.57
N PHE A 180 -38.99 -9.68 -55.15
CA PHE A 180 -38.99 -9.15 -53.79
C PHE A 180 -39.40 -7.67 -53.84
N ILE A 181 -40.64 -7.39 -53.46
CA ILE A 181 -41.29 -6.08 -53.57
C ILE A 181 -41.56 -5.55 -52.16
N VAL A 182 -41.25 -4.29 -51.89
CA VAL A 182 -41.68 -3.57 -50.68
C VAL A 182 -42.58 -2.42 -51.09
N MET A 183 -43.78 -2.35 -50.51
CA MET A 183 -44.84 -1.40 -50.87
C MET A 183 -45.20 -0.51 -49.67
N GLN A 184 -45.29 0.79 -49.91
CA GLN A 184 -45.95 1.75 -49.03
C GLN A 184 -47.40 1.89 -49.48
N GLY A 185 -48.27 1.01 -48.97
CA GLY A 185 -49.64 0.87 -49.46
C GLY A 185 -49.70 0.55 -50.96
N GLY A 186 -49.96 1.55 -51.80
CA GLY A 186 -50.04 1.42 -53.26
C GLY A 186 -48.77 1.78 -54.05
N THR A 187 -47.69 2.23 -53.38
CA THR A 187 -46.47 2.73 -54.05
C THR A 187 -45.28 1.82 -53.74
N ALA A 188 -44.53 1.40 -54.76
CA ALA A 188 -43.31 0.62 -54.55
C ALA A 188 -42.17 1.49 -53.96
N VAL A 189 -41.52 0.98 -52.91
CA VAL A 189 -40.30 1.54 -52.33
C VAL A 189 -39.13 1.15 -53.22
N THR A 190 -38.20 2.07 -53.48
CA THR A 190 -36.96 1.77 -54.21
C THR A 190 -35.88 1.28 -53.25
N GLY A 191 -35.27 0.14 -53.53
CA GLY A 191 -34.24 -0.47 -52.68
C GLY A 191 -33.26 -1.32 -53.47
N ALA A 192 -32.10 -1.61 -52.87
CA ALA A 192 -31.12 -2.55 -53.40
C ALA A 192 -31.37 -3.95 -52.83
N ILE A 193 -31.46 -4.95 -53.70
CA ILE A 193 -31.64 -6.36 -53.31
C ILE A 193 -30.30 -7.09 -53.32
N THR A 194 -30.01 -7.84 -52.26
CA THR A 194 -28.88 -8.76 -52.15
C THR A 194 -29.36 -10.14 -51.70
N TYR A 195 -28.61 -11.18 -52.05
CA TYR A 195 -28.91 -12.57 -51.66
C TYR A 195 -27.61 -13.27 -51.24
N THR A 196 -27.61 -13.96 -50.10
CA THR A 196 -26.43 -14.67 -49.57
C THR A 196 -26.88 -15.88 -48.74
N GLY A 197 -26.28 -17.04 -49.01
CA GLY A 197 -26.66 -18.30 -48.34
C GLY A 197 -28.09 -18.72 -48.71
N THR A 198 -29.00 -18.58 -47.74
CA THR A 198 -30.46 -18.80 -47.88
C THR A 198 -31.28 -17.55 -47.59
N THR A 199 -30.65 -16.37 -47.47
CA THR A 199 -31.31 -15.12 -47.07
C THR A 199 -31.27 -14.09 -48.18
N VAL A 200 -32.42 -13.47 -48.45
CA VAL A 200 -32.54 -12.26 -49.28
C VAL A 200 -32.66 -11.04 -48.37
N SER A 201 -32.08 -9.92 -48.78
CA SER A 201 -32.16 -8.63 -48.11
C SER A 201 -32.51 -7.52 -49.10
N PHE A 202 -33.38 -6.60 -48.69
CA PHE A 202 -33.78 -5.39 -49.39
C PHE A 202 -33.39 -4.19 -48.52
N ALA A 203 -32.49 -3.34 -49.02
CA ALA A 203 -32.07 -2.11 -48.37
C ALA A 203 -32.74 -0.91 -49.07
N PRO A 204 -33.68 -0.19 -48.43
CA PRO A 204 -34.28 1.01 -48.99
C PRO A 204 -33.22 2.05 -49.41
N THR A 205 -33.42 2.70 -50.56
CA THR A 205 -32.52 3.77 -51.08
C THR A 205 -32.76 5.14 -50.45
N VAL A 206 -33.92 5.29 -49.81
CA VAL A 206 -34.34 6.44 -49.00
C VAL A 206 -34.88 5.84 -47.70
N GLU A 207 -34.70 6.52 -46.58
CA GLU A 207 -35.31 6.12 -45.31
C GLU A 207 -36.83 6.00 -45.43
N LEU A 208 -37.40 5.04 -44.72
CA LEU A 208 -38.84 4.80 -44.69
C LEU A 208 -39.55 5.95 -43.96
N ASP A 209 -40.78 6.25 -44.38
CA ASP A 209 -41.63 7.22 -43.69
C ASP A 209 -42.01 6.71 -42.30
N LEU A 210 -42.21 7.64 -41.36
CA LEU A 210 -42.55 7.36 -39.96
C LEU A 210 -44.01 6.94 -39.79
N ASN A 211 -44.30 6.14 -38.75
CA ASN A 211 -45.65 5.69 -38.40
C ASN A 211 -46.44 5.16 -39.62
N THR A 212 -45.77 4.39 -40.47
CA THR A 212 -46.24 3.99 -41.80
C THR A 212 -46.19 2.47 -41.93
N VAL A 213 -47.28 1.89 -42.43
CA VAL A 213 -47.37 0.46 -42.74
C VAL A 213 -46.71 0.19 -44.10
N TYR A 214 -45.81 -0.77 -44.11
CA TYR A 214 -45.16 -1.31 -45.29
C TYR A 214 -45.54 -2.78 -45.47
N THR A 215 -45.88 -3.15 -46.70
CA THR A 215 -46.18 -4.53 -47.10
C THR A 215 -45.01 -5.06 -47.92
N ALA A 216 -44.37 -6.13 -47.46
CA ALA A 216 -43.29 -6.80 -48.17
C ALA A 216 -43.80 -8.13 -48.76
N THR A 217 -43.35 -8.44 -49.98
CA THR A 217 -43.82 -9.60 -50.76
C THR A 217 -42.64 -10.31 -51.42
N ILE A 218 -42.50 -11.61 -51.16
CA ILE A 218 -41.76 -12.54 -52.04
C ILE A 218 -42.78 -13.22 -52.95
N THR A 219 -42.64 -13.10 -54.27
CA THR A 219 -43.61 -13.68 -55.21
C THR A 219 -43.36 -15.17 -55.46
N ALA A 220 -44.41 -15.88 -55.88
CA ALA A 220 -44.35 -17.26 -56.36
C ALA A 220 -43.49 -17.45 -57.63
N GLU A 221 -43.00 -16.37 -58.25
CA GLU A 221 -42.04 -16.44 -59.37
C GLU A 221 -40.59 -16.66 -58.91
N THR A 222 -40.32 -16.64 -57.60
CA THR A 222 -39.03 -17.04 -57.03
C THR A 222 -38.88 -18.56 -57.02
N GLU A 223 -37.75 -19.06 -57.54
CA GLU A 223 -37.47 -20.51 -57.67
C GLU A 223 -36.27 -20.92 -56.82
N ASN A 224 -36.26 -22.19 -56.38
CA ASN A 224 -35.04 -22.82 -55.86
C ASN A 224 -34.04 -23.15 -56.99
N THR A 225 -32.84 -23.61 -56.65
CA THR A 225 -31.81 -23.99 -57.64
C THR A 225 -32.20 -25.17 -58.56
N ALA A 226 -33.28 -25.89 -58.25
CA ALA A 226 -33.84 -26.96 -59.07
C ALA A 226 -35.00 -26.49 -59.99
N GLY A 227 -35.35 -25.20 -59.99
CA GLY A 227 -36.44 -24.64 -60.80
C GLY A 227 -37.83 -24.88 -60.20
N ILE A 228 -37.93 -25.14 -58.90
CA ILE A 228 -39.21 -25.27 -58.19
C ILE A 228 -39.57 -23.92 -57.56
N ALA A 229 -40.68 -23.35 -58.01
CA ALA A 229 -41.27 -22.10 -57.54
C ALA A 229 -41.77 -22.16 -56.08
N LEU A 230 -41.84 -21.00 -55.42
CA LEU A 230 -42.62 -20.83 -54.19
C LEU A 230 -44.09 -21.25 -54.41
N GLN A 231 -44.71 -21.89 -53.42
CA GLN A 231 -46.07 -22.44 -53.55
C GLN A 231 -47.15 -21.35 -53.72
N SER A 232 -46.91 -20.18 -53.12
CA SER A 232 -47.71 -18.96 -53.23
C SER A 232 -46.83 -17.76 -52.94
N ASP A 233 -47.31 -16.56 -53.24
CA ASP A 233 -46.69 -15.33 -52.72
C ASP A 233 -46.64 -15.40 -51.19
N TYR A 234 -45.50 -15.01 -50.62
CA TYR A 234 -45.32 -14.81 -49.18
C TYR A 234 -45.37 -13.32 -48.89
N ILE A 235 -46.37 -12.88 -48.14
CA ILE A 235 -46.67 -11.47 -47.87
C ILE A 235 -46.66 -11.26 -46.36
N TRP A 236 -45.96 -10.22 -45.91
CA TRP A 236 -45.99 -9.77 -44.52
C TRP A 236 -46.04 -8.24 -44.46
N GLU A 237 -46.57 -7.71 -43.36
CA GLU A 237 -46.62 -6.27 -43.10
C GLU A 237 -45.77 -5.93 -41.88
N PHE A 238 -45.27 -4.71 -41.83
CA PHE A 238 -44.60 -4.13 -40.66
C PHE A 238 -44.88 -2.63 -40.59
N THR A 239 -44.79 -2.04 -39.40
CA THR A 239 -45.08 -0.62 -39.17
C THR A 239 -43.85 0.09 -38.61
N THR A 240 -43.40 1.14 -39.30
CA THR A 240 -42.32 2.00 -38.79
C THR A 240 -42.77 2.78 -37.56
N GLY A 241 -41.84 3.04 -36.64
CA GLY A 241 -42.13 3.76 -35.40
C GLY A 241 -42.52 5.22 -35.60
N ALA A 242 -43.12 5.81 -34.56
CA ALA A 242 -43.27 7.25 -34.44
C ALA A 242 -41.98 7.90 -33.88
N LEU A 243 -41.75 9.18 -34.20
CA LEU A 243 -40.70 9.96 -33.54
C LEU A 243 -41.02 10.14 -32.06
N VAL A 244 -40.30 9.44 -31.19
CA VAL A 244 -40.27 9.71 -29.75
C VAL A 244 -39.11 10.68 -29.51
N ALA A 245 -39.38 11.82 -28.87
CA ALA A 245 -38.31 12.71 -28.43
C ALA A 245 -37.63 12.10 -27.20
N PRO A 246 -36.28 12.15 -27.09
CA PRO A 246 -35.60 11.67 -25.91
C PRO A 246 -36.08 12.41 -24.66
N THR A 247 -35.98 11.76 -23.51
CA THR A 247 -36.30 12.33 -22.20
C THR A 247 -35.21 11.97 -21.20
N VAL A 248 -35.00 12.79 -20.18
CA VAL A 248 -34.15 12.45 -19.03
C VAL A 248 -34.98 11.63 -18.05
N ILE A 249 -34.58 10.38 -17.81
CA ILE A 249 -35.21 9.45 -16.87
C ILE A 249 -34.80 9.76 -15.43
N SER A 250 -33.52 10.06 -15.21
CA SER A 250 -32.96 10.30 -13.89
C SER A 250 -31.72 11.18 -13.95
N THR A 251 -31.39 11.80 -12.83
CA THR A 251 -30.16 12.57 -12.62
C THR A 251 -29.47 12.15 -11.33
N ASP A 252 -28.15 12.32 -11.28
CA ASP A 252 -27.34 12.12 -10.07
C ASP A 252 -26.32 13.28 -10.00
N PRO A 253 -26.46 14.26 -9.08
CA PRO A 253 -27.46 14.37 -8.02
C PRO A 253 -28.92 14.40 -8.50
N GLU A 254 -29.83 13.94 -7.64
CA GLU A 254 -31.27 14.12 -7.81
C GLU A 254 -31.64 15.61 -7.73
N ASN A 255 -32.79 15.99 -8.31
CA ASN A 255 -33.26 17.37 -8.21
C ASN A 255 -33.66 17.71 -6.76
N ASP A 256 -33.17 18.87 -6.28
CA ASP A 256 -33.26 19.35 -4.91
C ASP A 256 -32.43 18.52 -3.88
N GLU A 257 -31.51 17.63 -4.31
CA GLU A 257 -30.58 16.92 -3.40
C GLU A 257 -29.72 17.91 -2.60
N THR A 258 -29.60 17.68 -1.29
CA THR A 258 -28.71 18.42 -0.37
C THR A 258 -27.54 17.55 0.07
N ASP A 259 -26.54 18.15 0.68
CA ASP A 259 -25.37 17.45 1.23
C ASP A 259 -24.52 16.71 0.17
N VAL A 260 -24.62 17.19 -1.08
CA VAL A 260 -23.83 16.67 -2.21
C VAL A 260 -22.34 16.90 -1.97
N ALA A 261 -21.54 15.86 -2.17
CA ALA A 261 -20.07 15.91 -2.05
C ALA A 261 -19.43 16.89 -3.05
N LEU A 262 -18.32 17.52 -2.66
CA LEU A 262 -17.70 18.58 -3.48
C LEU A 262 -17.06 18.06 -4.77
N ASN A 263 -16.66 16.79 -4.80
CA ASN A 263 -16.07 16.11 -5.96
C ASN A 263 -17.10 15.36 -6.84
N LYS A 264 -18.41 15.62 -6.66
CA LYS A 264 -19.49 14.87 -7.34
C LYS A 264 -19.41 15.03 -8.87
N VAL A 265 -19.39 13.90 -9.57
CA VAL A 265 -19.64 13.82 -11.02
C VAL A 265 -21.15 13.92 -11.26
N ILE A 266 -21.57 14.87 -12.08
CA ILE A 266 -22.98 15.17 -12.34
C ILE A 266 -23.45 14.33 -13.54
N ARG A 267 -24.58 13.64 -13.43
CA ARG A 267 -25.05 12.67 -14.44
C ARG A 267 -26.51 12.88 -14.81
N ALA A 268 -26.84 12.48 -16.02
CA ALA A 268 -28.22 12.31 -16.50
C ALA A 268 -28.32 11.07 -17.37
N THR A 269 -29.35 10.25 -17.16
CA THR A 269 -29.66 9.06 -17.96
C THR A 269 -30.88 9.34 -18.83
N PHE A 270 -30.76 9.07 -20.13
CA PHE A 270 -31.81 9.29 -21.12
C PHE A 270 -32.67 8.04 -21.36
N SER A 271 -33.85 8.24 -21.95
CA SER A 271 -34.77 7.16 -22.37
C SER A 271 -34.25 6.27 -23.49
N GLU A 272 -33.26 6.74 -24.24
CA GLU A 272 -32.73 6.09 -25.43
C GLU A 272 -31.29 6.56 -25.71
N PRO A 273 -30.57 5.93 -26.66
CA PRO A 273 -29.24 6.38 -27.06
C PRO A 273 -29.25 7.76 -27.75
N MET A 274 -28.45 8.68 -27.21
CA MET A 274 -28.20 10.02 -27.76
C MET A 274 -27.11 10.01 -28.84
N ASP A 275 -27.14 10.98 -29.77
CA ASP A 275 -26.00 11.27 -30.64
C ASP A 275 -24.87 11.87 -29.79
N VAL A 276 -23.79 11.10 -29.67
CA VAL A 276 -22.60 11.42 -28.86
C VAL A 276 -21.91 12.72 -29.26
N THR A 277 -22.13 13.23 -30.48
CA THR A 277 -21.57 14.51 -30.95
C THR A 277 -22.37 15.71 -30.44
N THR A 278 -23.68 15.52 -30.20
CA THR A 278 -24.57 16.55 -29.66
C THR A 278 -24.47 16.67 -28.14
N ILE A 279 -24.00 15.64 -27.42
CA ILE A 279 -23.75 15.68 -25.97
C ILE A 279 -22.35 16.22 -25.67
N ASN A 280 -22.24 17.51 -25.38
CA ASN A 280 -20.96 18.19 -25.16
C ASN A 280 -21.10 19.39 -24.20
N GLY A 281 -20.01 20.11 -23.92
CA GLY A 281 -19.99 21.23 -22.96
C GLY A 281 -20.83 22.46 -23.33
N THR A 282 -21.49 22.49 -24.50
CA THR A 282 -22.50 23.52 -24.85
C THR A 282 -23.92 23.06 -24.57
N THR A 283 -24.16 21.74 -24.59
CA THR A 283 -25.48 21.14 -24.40
C THR A 283 -25.69 20.53 -23.03
N PHE A 284 -24.63 20.17 -22.29
CA PHE A 284 -24.67 19.82 -20.87
C PHE A 284 -23.77 20.77 -20.08
N THR A 285 -24.38 21.61 -19.24
CA THR A 285 -23.72 22.69 -18.49
C THR A 285 -24.03 22.61 -16.99
N LEU A 286 -23.14 23.18 -16.17
CA LEU A 286 -23.30 23.31 -14.73
C LEU A 286 -23.03 24.77 -14.33
N ASN A 287 -23.93 25.37 -13.55
CA ASN A 287 -23.87 26.79 -13.19
C ASN A 287 -24.06 27.02 -11.69
N GLU A 288 -23.32 27.99 -11.15
CA GLU A 288 -23.51 28.57 -9.82
C GLU A 288 -24.18 29.94 -10.00
N GLY A 289 -25.51 29.97 -9.93
CA GLY A 289 -26.28 31.17 -10.30
C GLY A 289 -26.03 31.56 -11.77
N THR A 290 -25.28 32.64 -12.01
CA THR A 290 -24.86 33.08 -13.35
C THR A 290 -23.41 32.73 -13.71
N ASN A 291 -22.66 32.10 -12.80
CA ASN A 291 -21.28 31.68 -13.02
C ASN A 291 -21.26 30.28 -13.67
N VAL A 292 -20.55 30.12 -14.79
CA VAL A 292 -20.45 28.82 -15.47
C VAL A 292 -19.30 28.03 -14.87
N ILE A 293 -19.58 26.81 -14.41
CA ILE A 293 -18.56 25.90 -13.88
C ILE A 293 -17.90 25.16 -15.05
N THR A 294 -16.57 25.13 -15.07
CA THR A 294 -15.81 24.39 -16.08
C THR A 294 -15.75 22.91 -15.74
N GLY A 295 -15.85 22.05 -16.75
CA GLY A 295 -15.80 20.60 -16.58
C GLY A 295 -15.71 19.87 -17.92
N VAL A 296 -15.57 18.55 -17.84
CA VAL A 296 -15.50 17.66 -19.00
C VAL A 296 -16.81 16.88 -19.12
N VAL A 297 -17.43 16.95 -20.30
CA VAL A 297 -18.59 16.13 -20.65
C VAL A 297 -18.14 14.83 -21.31
N THR A 298 -18.72 13.72 -20.88
CA THR A 298 -18.56 12.38 -21.45
C THR A 298 -19.91 11.71 -21.58
N TYR A 299 -20.02 10.74 -22.48
CA TYR A 299 -21.26 10.00 -22.73
C TYR A 299 -20.98 8.52 -22.95
N SER A 300 -21.78 7.64 -22.35
CA SER A 300 -21.66 6.18 -22.50
C SER A 300 -23.01 5.50 -22.31
N GLY A 301 -23.34 4.56 -23.21
CA GLY A 301 -24.65 3.88 -23.22
C GLY A 301 -25.81 4.87 -23.44
N THR A 302 -26.57 5.13 -22.38
CA THR A 302 -27.65 6.13 -22.31
C THR A 302 -27.37 7.25 -21.28
N THR A 303 -26.14 7.37 -20.77
CA THR A 303 -25.82 8.30 -19.66
C THR A 303 -24.76 9.32 -20.05
N ALA A 304 -25.10 10.60 -19.90
CA ALA A 304 -24.15 11.71 -19.91
C ALA A 304 -23.55 11.93 -18.52
N SER A 305 -22.27 12.29 -18.45
CA SER A 305 -21.56 12.66 -17.22
C SER A 305 -20.76 13.95 -17.43
N PHE A 306 -20.97 14.93 -16.56
CA PHE A 306 -20.21 16.17 -16.43
C PHE A 306 -19.31 16.07 -15.19
N THR A 307 -18.00 16.11 -15.37
CA THR A 307 -17.02 16.12 -14.28
C THR A 307 -16.46 17.53 -14.12
N PRO A 308 -16.73 18.24 -13.00
CA PRO A 308 -16.14 19.54 -12.70
C PRO A 308 -14.60 19.49 -12.74
N SER A 309 -13.96 20.56 -13.21
CA SER A 309 -12.49 20.63 -13.31
C SER A 309 -11.78 20.93 -11.98
N ALA A 310 -12.55 21.27 -10.95
CA ALA A 310 -12.12 21.50 -9.57
C ALA A 310 -13.28 21.12 -8.64
N ASN A 311 -13.01 20.89 -7.36
CA ASN A 311 -14.06 20.65 -6.36
C ASN A 311 -15.04 21.83 -6.33
N LEU A 312 -16.33 21.50 -6.20
CA LEU A 312 -17.41 22.46 -6.02
C LEU A 312 -17.25 23.19 -4.68
N THR A 313 -17.82 24.38 -4.56
CA THR A 313 -17.81 25.16 -3.32
C THR A 313 -18.82 24.58 -2.33
N ALA A 314 -18.51 24.56 -1.03
CA ALA A 314 -19.40 24.07 0.03
C ALA A 314 -20.65 24.96 0.20
N ASN A 315 -21.74 24.38 0.72
CA ASN A 315 -23.00 25.07 1.02
C ASN A 315 -23.54 25.92 -0.16
N THR A 316 -23.37 25.44 -1.39
CA THR A 316 -23.61 26.20 -2.62
C THR A 316 -24.61 25.45 -3.52
N THR A 317 -25.64 26.16 -4.00
CA THR A 317 -26.63 25.59 -4.92
C THR A 317 -26.15 25.70 -6.36
N TYR A 318 -25.99 24.56 -7.02
CA TYR A 318 -25.66 24.44 -8.43
C TYR A 318 -26.90 24.10 -9.25
N THR A 319 -26.97 24.58 -10.48
CA THR A 319 -27.99 24.25 -11.48
C THR A 319 -27.32 23.60 -12.68
N ALA A 320 -27.64 22.33 -12.92
CA ALA A 320 -27.26 21.62 -14.12
C ALA A 320 -28.36 21.80 -15.19
N ASN A 321 -27.96 21.92 -16.46
CA ASN A 321 -28.89 22.04 -17.57
C ASN A 321 -28.44 21.20 -18.76
N ILE A 322 -29.38 20.45 -19.34
CA ILE A 322 -29.23 19.80 -20.64
C ILE A 322 -30.15 20.51 -21.63
N THR A 323 -29.58 21.16 -22.64
CA THR A 323 -30.32 22.01 -23.58
C THR A 323 -31.10 21.19 -24.61
N ALA A 324 -32.12 21.79 -25.22
CA ALA A 324 -32.81 21.25 -26.40
C ALA A 324 -31.90 21.02 -27.64
N GLY A 325 -30.61 21.40 -27.60
CA GLY A 325 -29.62 21.04 -28.63
C GLY A 325 -29.04 19.63 -28.52
N ALA A 326 -29.42 18.85 -27.52
CA ALA A 326 -29.07 17.43 -27.42
C ALA A 326 -30.10 16.57 -28.18
N GLU A 327 -29.62 15.72 -29.09
CA GLU A 327 -30.44 14.93 -30.03
C GLU A 327 -30.22 13.42 -29.86
N ASN A 328 -31.23 12.61 -30.16
CA ASN A 328 -31.06 11.16 -30.27
C ASN A 328 -30.31 10.76 -31.56
N VAL A 329 -29.97 9.48 -31.71
CA VAL A 329 -29.30 8.97 -32.93
C VAL A 329 -30.10 9.14 -34.23
N ALA A 330 -31.38 9.52 -34.16
CA ALA A 330 -32.26 9.84 -35.29
C ALA A 330 -32.41 11.37 -35.52
N GLY A 331 -31.61 12.22 -34.86
CA GLY A 331 -31.65 13.68 -35.00
C GLY A 331 -32.85 14.34 -34.31
N ILE A 332 -33.50 13.66 -33.35
CA ILE A 332 -34.64 14.21 -32.60
C ILE A 332 -34.12 14.89 -31.33
N SER A 333 -34.29 16.20 -31.25
CA SER A 333 -34.00 17.01 -30.07
C SER A 333 -34.84 16.61 -28.84
N LEU A 334 -34.29 16.82 -27.64
CA LEU A 334 -35.10 16.96 -26.40
C LEU A 334 -36.26 17.95 -26.63
N ALA A 335 -37.44 17.65 -26.10
CA ALA A 335 -38.63 18.49 -26.24
C ALA A 335 -38.50 19.91 -25.63
N GLY A 336 -37.48 20.12 -24.80
CA GLY A 336 -37.09 21.40 -24.21
C GLY A 336 -35.87 21.22 -23.31
N ASP A 337 -35.30 22.33 -22.83
CA ASP A 337 -34.21 22.31 -21.85
C ASP A 337 -34.64 21.58 -20.56
N TYR A 338 -33.81 20.64 -20.11
CA TYR A 338 -33.97 19.92 -18.86
C TYR A 338 -32.99 20.48 -17.81
N SER A 339 -33.50 21.33 -16.91
CA SER A 339 -32.73 21.88 -15.79
C SER A 339 -33.09 21.21 -14.47
N TRP A 340 -32.09 20.93 -13.64
CA TRP A 340 -32.25 20.53 -12.25
C TRP A 340 -31.20 21.21 -11.38
N LYS A 341 -31.42 21.22 -10.06
CA LYS A 341 -30.51 21.85 -9.11
C LYS A 341 -30.21 20.92 -7.94
N PHE A 342 -29.07 21.13 -7.30
CA PHE A 342 -28.66 20.45 -6.08
C PHE A 342 -27.82 21.40 -5.23
N THR A 343 -27.64 21.09 -3.94
CA THR A 343 -26.86 21.91 -3.01
C THR A 343 -25.77 21.08 -2.36
N THR A 344 -24.53 21.55 -2.46
CA THR A 344 -23.39 20.92 -1.78
C THR A 344 -23.51 21.04 -0.27
N GLY A 345 -22.98 20.05 0.46
CA GLY A 345 -23.01 20.05 1.92
C GLY A 345 -22.28 21.24 2.56
N ALA A 346 -22.71 21.61 3.76
CA ALA A 346 -22.03 22.58 4.61
C ALA A 346 -20.83 21.92 5.32
N PHE A 347 -19.86 21.47 4.53
CA PHE A 347 -18.63 20.89 5.02
C PHE A 347 -17.74 21.98 5.64
N ILE A 348 -17.29 21.75 6.86
CA ILE A 348 -16.30 22.60 7.56
C ILE A 348 -14.89 22.13 7.21
N ALA A 349 -13.91 23.03 7.29
CA ALA A 349 -12.51 22.66 7.17
C ALA A 349 -12.03 22.01 8.49
N PRO A 350 -11.24 20.92 8.43
CA PRO A 350 -10.69 20.29 9.61
C PRO A 350 -9.71 21.23 10.32
N THR A 351 -9.69 21.17 11.66
CA THR A 351 -8.74 21.89 12.51
C THR A 351 -7.97 20.91 13.39
N VAL A 352 -6.70 21.18 13.68
CA VAL A 352 -5.97 20.46 14.74
C VAL A 352 -6.50 20.97 16.10
N ILE A 353 -6.99 20.05 16.93
CA ILE A 353 -7.49 20.31 18.29
C ILE A 353 -6.35 20.31 19.31
N SER A 354 -5.40 19.38 19.16
CA SER A 354 -4.27 19.21 20.07
C SER A 354 -3.12 18.48 19.40
N THR A 355 -1.91 18.70 19.90
CA THR A 355 -0.70 17.99 19.52
C THR A 355 -0.06 17.35 20.74
N ASP A 356 0.75 16.31 20.53
CA ASP A 356 1.64 15.75 21.54
C ASP A 356 3.01 15.48 20.88
N PRO A 357 4.09 16.21 21.19
CA PRO A 357 4.22 17.27 22.19
C PRO A 357 3.27 18.46 22.00
N GLU A 358 2.99 19.17 23.10
CA GLU A 358 2.35 20.48 23.07
C GLU A 358 3.28 21.52 22.38
N ASP A 359 2.72 22.61 21.86
CA ASP A 359 3.53 23.67 21.25
C ASP A 359 4.40 24.38 22.30
N GLU A 360 5.65 24.62 21.95
CA GLU A 360 6.74 25.09 22.82
C GLU A 360 7.09 24.14 23.99
N GLU A 361 6.66 22.87 23.99
CA GLU A 361 7.01 21.91 25.05
C GLU A 361 8.52 21.66 25.13
N THR A 362 9.07 21.65 26.35
CA THR A 362 10.48 21.40 26.64
C THR A 362 10.67 20.15 27.50
N GLY A 363 11.71 19.36 27.24
CA GLY A 363 11.97 18.13 27.99
C GLY A 363 11.34 16.89 27.36
N VAL A 364 10.99 16.96 26.08
CA VAL A 364 10.38 15.88 25.31
C VAL A 364 11.34 14.68 25.19
N ALA A 365 10.84 13.47 25.38
CA ALA A 365 11.65 12.25 25.28
C ALA A 365 12.27 12.07 23.88
N LEU A 366 13.44 11.42 23.80
CA LEU A 366 14.16 11.26 22.52
C LEU A 366 13.47 10.23 21.60
N ASP A 367 12.71 9.30 22.17
CA ASP A 367 11.89 8.28 21.50
C ASP A 367 10.43 8.72 21.27
N LYS A 368 10.16 10.04 21.33
CA LYS A 368 8.80 10.57 21.26
C LYS A 368 8.18 10.40 19.86
N VAL A 369 7.06 9.69 19.81
CA VAL A 369 6.11 9.74 18.69
C VAL A 369 5.36 11.08 18.72
N ILE A 370 5.33 11.76 17.58
CA ILE A 370 4.76 13.10 17.42
C ILE A 370 3.33 12.98 16.88
N GLU A 371 2.34 13.44 17.62
CA GLU A 371 0.92 13.27 17.30
C GLU A 371 0.19 14.60 17.08
N ALA A 372 -0.86 14.55 16.25
CA ALA A 372 -1.82 15.63 16.06
C ALA A 372 -3.24 15.05 15.94
N THR A 373 -4.17 15.59 16.71
CA THR A 373 -5.58 15.18 16.72
C THR A 373 -6.45 16.22 16.03
N PHE A 374 -7.23 15.81 15.04
CA PHE A 374 -8.11 16.65 14.24
C PHE A 374 -9.53 16.75 14.82
N SER A 375 -10.29 17.75 14.39
CA SER A 375 -11.71 17.96 14.75
C SER A 375 -12.67 16.93 14.19
N GLU A 376 -12.26 16.18 13.17
CA GLU A 376 -13.08 15.21 12.45
C GLU A 376 -12.20 14.16 11.77
N PRO A 377 -12.78 13.06 11.25
CA PRO A 377 -12.02 12.05 10.50
C PRO A 377 -11.45 12.60 9.18
N MET A 378 -10.13 12.49 9.03
CA MET A 378 -9.37 12.81 7.82
C MET A 378 -9.41 11.68 6.78
N ASP A 379 -9.14 11.99 5.52
CA ASP A 379 -8.78 10.97 4.53
C ASP A 379 -7.34 10.51 4.80
N ALA A 380 -7.21 9.27 5.27
CA ALA A 380 -5.93 8.62 5.59
C ALA A 380 -4.94 8.58 4.41
N ALA A 381 -5.39 8.62 3.14
CA ALA A 381 -4.50 8.69 1.99
C ALA A 381 -3.76 10.03 1.88
N THR A 382 -4.38 11.11 2.39
CA THR A 382 -3.82 12.46 2.38
C THR A 382 -2.90 12.73 3.57
N ILE A 383 -2.91 11.90 4.62
CA ILE A 383 -2.01 11.99 5.77
C ILE A 383 -0.74 11.17 5.49
N ASN A 384 0.31 11.83 5.02
CA ASN A 384 1.54 11.19 4.55
C ASN A 384 2.78 12.11 4.69
N THR A 385 3.95 11.65 4.26
CA THR A 385 5.25 12.34 4.44
C THR A 385 5.40 13.66 3.68
N THR A 386 4.41 14.07 2.89
CA THR A 386 4.35 15.39 2.24
C THR A 386 3.40 16.37 2.94
N THR A 387 2.51 15.85 3.80
CA THR A 387 1.46 16.63 4.47
C THR A 387 1.62 16.67 5.99
N PHE A 388 2.30 15.70 6.60
CA PHE A 388 2.78 15.76 7.98
C PHE A 388 4.31 15.56 7.97
N THR A 389 5.04 16.58 8.40
CA THR A 389 6.52 16.61 8.38
C THR A 389 7.10 17.02 9.73
N LEU A 390 8.35 16.60 9.98
CA LEU A 390 9.16 16.97 11.14
C LEU A 390 10.53 17.47 10.66
N THR A 391 11.00 18.59 11.19
CA THR A 391 12.28 19.21 10.78
C THR A 391 13.11 19.71 11.95
N GLU A 392 14.43 19.52 11.85
CA GLU A 392 15.46 20.15 12.68
C GLU A 392 16.05 21.33 11.88
N GLY A 393 15.57 22.55 12.14
CA GLY A 393 15.92 23.72 11.33
C GLY A 393 15.54 23.55 9.85
N THR A 394 16.52 23.27 8.98
CA THR A 394 16.29 22.96 7.55
C THR A 394 16.38 21.47 7.22
N ASN A 395 16.78 20.62 8.16
CA ASN A 395 16.95 19.19 7.96
C ASN A 395 15.59 18.48 8.14
N THR A 396 15.15 17.70 7.16
CA THR A 396 13.92 16.89 7.30
C THR A 396 14.23 15.59 8.02
N ILE A 397 13.51 15.34 9.12
CA ILE A 397 13.56 14.07 9.85
C ILE A 397 12.67 13.07 9.13
N THR A 398 13.15 11.83 9.01
CA THR A 398 12.38 10.74 8.39
C THR A 398 11.72 9.89 9.46
N GLY A 399 10.47 9.49 9.22
CA GLY A 399 9.69 8.66 10.13
C GLY A 399 8.55 7.93 9.42
N LEU A 400 7.90 7.02 10.15
CA LEU A 400 6.68 6.35 9.74
C LEU A 400 5.48 7.22 10.13
N ILE A 401 4.52 7.38 9.22
CA ILE A 401 3.25 8.05 9.51
C ILE A 401 2.14 7.03 9.58
N THR A 402 1.32 7.13 10.62
CA THR A 402 0.10 6.35 10.80
C THR A 402 -1.07 7.29 11.11
N TYR A 403 -2.29 6.81 10.86
CA TYR A 403 -3.50 7.57 11.12
C TYR A 403 -4.60 6.65 11.65
N THR A 404 -5.15 6.95 12.83
CA THR A 404 -6.18 6.14 13.49
C THR A 404 -7.26 7.04 14.10
N GLY A 405 -8.52 6.80 13.75
CA GLY A 405 -9.66 7.57 14.28
C GLY A 405 -9.64 9.02 13.78
N THR A 406 -9.17 9.93 14.64
CA THR A 406 -8.97 11.36 14.36
C THR A 406 -7.54 11.82 14.64
N THR A 407 -6.59 10.91 14.84
CA THR A 407 -5.20 11.23 15.24
C THR A 407 -4.21 10.73 14.19
N ALA A 408 -3.33 11.61 13.74
CA ALA A 408 -2.14 11.28 12.98
C ALA A 408 -0.94 11.18 13.92
N SER A 409 -0.09 10.17 13.71
CA SER A 409 1.11 9.92 14.52
C SER A 409 2.32 9.75 13.60
N PHE A 410 3.37 10.52 13.84
CA PHE A 410 4.68 10.47 13.16
C PHE A 410 5.70 9.85 14.12
N ASP A 411 6.23 8.70 13.76
CA ASP A 411 7.20 7.91 14.52
C ASP A 411 8.59 8.04 13.87
N PRO A 412 9.53 8.82 14.45
CA PRO A 412 10.87 9.01 13.87
C PRO A 412 11.64 7.69 13.68
N ASN A 413 12.39 7.55 12.59
CA ASN A 413 13.14 6.31 12.28
C ASN A 413 14.30 6.02 13.25
N GLY A 414 14.57 6.90 14.21
CA GLY A 414 15.59 6.79 15.25
C GLY A 414 15.36 7.86 16.31
N GLU A 415 16.06 7.75 17.45
CA GLU A 415 16.00 8.73 18.53
C GLU A 415 16.32 10.15 18.02
N LEU A 416 15.55 11.13 18.50
CA LEU A 416 15.79 12.54 18.28
C LEU A 416 17.03 13.01 19.06
N ASP A 417 17.76 13.98 18.52
CA ASP A 417 18.93 14.54 19.17
C ASP A 417 18.52 15.28 20.47
N PRO A 418 19.33 15.21 21.54
CA PRO A 418 19.02 15.85 22.82
C PRO A 418 19.12 17.38 22.76
N ASN A 419 18.36 18.07 23.61
CA ASN A 419 18.33 19.55 23.70
C ASN A 419 18.17 20.27 22.36
N THR A 420 17.40 19.69 21.44
CA THR A 420 17.29 20.10 20.04
C THR A 420 15.86 20.55 19.74
N LEU A 421 15.73 21.69 19.04
CA LEU A 421 14.46 22.28 18.65
C LEU A 421 13.98 21.64 17.34
N TYR A 422 12.85 20.93 17.44
CA TYR A 422 12.15 20.38 16.29
C TYR A 422 10.91 21.22 15.96
N THR A 423 10.56 21.27 14.68
CA THR A 423 9.33 21.88 14.17
C THR A 423 8.54 20.82 13.42
N ALA A 424 7.30 20.62 13.82
CA ALA A 424 6.34 19.76 13.14
C ALA A 424 5.38 20.61 12.32
N THR A 425 4.89 20.08 11.20
CA THR A 425 4.03 20.82 10.28
C THR A 425 3.00 19.91 9.64
N ILE A 426 1.73 20.34 9.67
CA ILE A 426 0.63 19.75 8.91
C ILE A 426 0.16 20.75 7.85
N THR A 427 0.25 20.34 6.58
CA THR A 427 -0.06 21.23 5.45
C THR A 427 -1.55 21.22 5.11
N ALA A 428 -2.00 22.24 4.36
CA ALA A 428 -3.35 22.29 3.81
C ALA A 428 -3.68 21.18 2.78
N GLY A 429 -2.71 20.30 2.44
CA GLY A 429 -2.93 19.11 1.63
C GLY A 429 -3.39 17.88 2.42
N ALA A 430 -3.46 17.96 3.75
CA ALA A 430 -4.17 16.98 4.58
C ALA A 430 -5.67 17.29 4.54
N GLU A 431 -6.47 16.42 3.95
CA GLU A 431 -7.89 16.66 3.66
C GLU A 431 -8.82 15.77 4.51
N ASN A 432 -10.04 16.24 4.78
CA ASN A 432 -11.10 15.39 5.32
C ASN A 432 -11.71 14.47 4.24
N ILE A 433 -12.60 13.56 4.66
CA ILE A 433 -13.28 12.60 3.75
C ILE A 433 -14.10 13.32 2.64
N ALA A 434 -14.41 14.61 2.80
CA ALA A 434 -15.09 15.42 1.79
C ALA A 434 -14.14 16.12 0.79
N GLY A 435 -12.82 15.93 0.91
CA GLY A 435 -11.81 16.56 0.05
C GLY A 435 -11.54 18.02 0.40
N ILE A 436 -11.57 18.36 1.70
CA ILE A 436 -11.31 19.71 2.22
C ILE A 436 -10.09 19.70 3.11
N GLY A 437 -9.07 20.44 2.70
CA GLY A 437 -7.84 20.67 3.47
C GLY A 437 -8.04 21.55 4.71
N LEU A 438 -7.05 21.55 5.61
CA LEU A 438 -6.97 22.56 6.68
C LEU A 438 -7.01 23.97 6.08
N GLU A 439 -7.73 24.90 6.72
CA GLU A 439 -7.83 26.30 6.27
C GLU A 439 -6.46 26.99 6.20
N ASN A 440 -5.56 26.62 7.11
CA ASN A 440 -4.18 27.09 7.17
C ASN A 440 -3.22 25.94 7.49
N VAL A 441 -1.96 26.07 7.09
CA VAL A 441 -0.88 25.18 7.55
C VAL A 441 -0.77 25.30 9.07
N TYR A 442 -0.81 24.16 9.76
CA TYR A 442 -0.62 24.09 11.21
C TYR A 442 0.86 23.78 11.51
N ILE A 443 1.49 24.59 12.35
CA ILE A 443 2.92 24.49 12.69
C ILE A 443 3.04 24.57 14.21
N TRP A 444 3.83 23.69 14.79
CA TRP A 444 4.20 23.74 16.21
C TRP A 444 5.66 23.30 16.39
N SER A 445 6.23 23.61 17.54
CA SER A 445 7.62 23.29 17.85
C SER A 445 7.78 22.71 19.25
N PHE A 446 8.83 21.94 19.47
CA PHE A 446 9.16 21.39 20.77
C PHE A 446 10.67 21.19 20.92
N THR A 447 11.16 21.15 22.16
CA THR A 447 12.57 20.93 22.49
C THR A 447 12.73 19.62 23.26
N THR A 448 13.56 18.72 22.73
CA THR A 448 13.89 17.45 23.39
C THR A 448 14.61 17.66 24.73
N LEU A 449 14.53 16.65 25.60
CA LEU A 449 15.26 16.64 26.86
C LEU A 449 16.76 16.73 26.64
N SER A 450 17.45 17.38 27.58
CA SER A 450 18.91 17.31 27.66
C SER A 450 19.32 15.89 28.02
N ALA A 451 20.34 15.35 27.36
CA ALA A 451 20.84 14.02 27.67
C ALA A 451 21.28 13.94 29.14
N THR A 452 20.89 12.87 29.84
CA THR A 452 21.43 12.57 31.17
C THR A 452 22.89 12.17 31.00
N VAL A 453 23.79 13.10 31.28
CA VAL A 453 25.23 12.86 31.20
C VAL A 453 25.66 12.03 32.41
N GLU A 454 26.01 10.76 32.18
CA GLU A 454 26.62 9.92 33.21
C GLU A 454 28.03 10.46 33.50
N LEU A 455 28.26 10.87 34.76
CA LEU A 455 29.56 11.35 35.20
C LEU A 455 30.59 10.20 35.12
N PRO A 456 31.79 10.41 34.55
CA PRO A 456 32.83 9.38 34.50
C PRO A 456 33.18 8.87 35.90
N ASP A 457 33.11 7.56 36.12
CA ASP A 457 33.62 6.94 37.34
C ASP A 457 35.15 7.14 37.41
N ILE A 458 35.61 7.71 38.53
CA ILE A 458 37.02 7.99 38.81
C ILE A 458 37.64 6.96 39.77
N GLY A 459 36.84 6.06 40.35
CA GLY A 459 37.29 5.05 41.30
C GLY A 459 38.15 5.62 42.42
N THR A 460 39.27 4.97 42.71
CA THR A 460 40.20 5.39 43.77
C THR A 460 40.91 6.72 43.50
N LEU A 461 40.80 7.31 42.30
CA LEU A 461 41.30 8.67 42.05
C LEU A 461 40.52 9.75 42.79
N GLU A 462 39.32 9.47 43.32
CA GLU A 462 38.56 10.40 44.17
C GLU A 462 39.47 11.00 45.26
N PHE A 463 40.39 10.19 45.80
CA PHE A 463 41.29 10.57 46.89
C PHE A 463 42.59 11.28 46.46
N PHE A 464 42.99 11.24 45.19
CA PHE A 464 44.30 11.69 44.74
C PHE A 464 44.29 13.10 44.13
N GLY A 465 44.99 14.04 44.77
CA GLY A 465 45.23 15.37 44.21
C GLY A 465 46.35 15.41 43.17
N GLY A 466 47.30 14.47 43.24
CA GLY A 466 48.38 14.36 42.27
C GLY A 466 48.81 12.93 42.03
N PHE A 467 49.06 12.54 40.78
CA PHE A 467 49.55 11.20 40.44
C PHE A 467 50.66 11.23 39.38
N GLY A 468 51.82 10.67 39.71
CA GLY A 468 53.08 10.83 38.96
C GLY A 468 53.50 9.63 38.11
N GLY A 469 52.56 8.92 37.50
CA GLY A 469 52.83 7.77 36.61
C GLY A 469 53.83 6.78 37.20
N ASN A 470 54.85 6.41 36.42
CA ASN A 470 56.01 5.63 36.85
C ASN A 470 57.30 6.47 37.01
N ALA A 471 57.21 7.80 36.86
CA ALA A 471 58.35 8.72 36.93
C ALA A 471 58.43 9.54 38.23
N GLY A 472 57.38 9.53 39.06
CA GLY A 472 57.35 10.17 40.37
C GLY A 472 56.79 11.60 40.37
N LEU A 473 57.00 12.32 41.48
CA LEU A 473 56.52 13.69 41.67
C LEU A 473 57.62 14.59 42.22
N THR A 474 57.65 15.85 41.78
CA THR A 474 58.65 16.82 42.22
C THR A 474 58.00 18.10 42.67
N ASN A 475 58.31 18.51 43.89
CA ASN A 475 58.07 19.84 44.41
C ASN A 475 59.39 20.63 44.49
N GLU A 476 59.40 21.84 43.93
CA GLU A 476 60.49 22.83 44.06
C GLU A 476 60.03 24.11 44.78
N GLY A 477 58.87 24.10 45.42
CA GLY A 477 58.28 25.24 46.15
C GLY A 477 58.20 25.04 47.67
N LEU A 478 58.05 26.15 48.39
CA LEU A 478 57.89 26.20 49.85
C LEU A 478 56.42 26.27 50.30
N ASN A 479 55.51 26.61 49.38
CA ASN A 479 54.09 26.80 49.65
C ASN A 479 53.24 25.77 48.89
N THR A 480 53.76 24.57 48.67
CA THR A 480 53.04 23.51 47.96
C THR A 480 52.21 22.70 48.96
N VAL A 481 50.90 22.59 48.74
CA VAL A 481 49.98 21.92 49.67
C VAL A 481 48.93 21.13 48.90
N ILE A 482 48.71 19.87 49.29
CA ILE A 482 47.63 19.02 48.78
C ILE A 482 46.58 18.91 49.90
N ASN A 483 45.43 19.54 49.70
CA ASN A 483 44.31 19.58 50.64
C ASN A 483 43.28 18.50 50.31
N ASN A 484 42.75 17.84 51.34
CA ASN A 484 41.68 16.83 51.27
C ASN A 484 42.01 15.57 50.45
N GLY A 485 43.29 15.27 50.23
CA GLY A 485 43.69 14.09 49.45
C GLY A 485 45.19 13.80 49.47
N GLY A 486 45.55 12.65 48.92
CA GLY A 486 46.93 12.15 48.84
C GLY A 486 47.62 12.44 47.50
N ILE A 487 48.88 11.99 47.38
CA ILE A 487 49.58 11.86 46.10
C ILE A 487 50.08 10.43 45.87
N GLY A 488 50.12 9.99 44.61
CA GLY A 488 50.44 8.59 44.27
C GLY A 488 51.41 8.44 43.10
N THR A 489 52.19 7.36 43.08
CA THR A 489 52.98 6.95 41.92
C THR A 489 53.35 5.47 42.01
N THR A 490 53.44 4.78 40.87
CA THR A 490 54.00 3.42 40.80
C THR A 490 55.54 3.41 40.84
N ALA A 491 56.17 4.60 40.82
CA ALA A 491 57.60 4.79 41.00
C ALA A 491 58.07 4.46 42.43
N ALA A 492 59.37 4.16 42.56
CA ALA A 492 60.03 4.07 43.86
C ALA A 492 59.93 5.39 44.63
N SER A 493 59.78 5.32 45.96
CA SER A 493 59.71 6.49 46.87
C SER A 493 60.78 7.56 46.63
N THR A 494 61.98 7.14 46.21
CA THR A 494 63.11 8.03 45.89
C THR A 494 62.88 8.95 44.68
N LEU A 495 61.79 8.75 43.92
CA LEU A 495 61.35 9.60 42.82
C LEU A 495 60.19 10.54 43.22
N VAL A 496 59.74 10.50 44.47
CA VAL A 496 58.93 11.57 45.07
C VAL A 496 59.87 12.50 45.83
N THR A 497 59.80 13.80 45.53
CA THR A 497 60.81 14.77 45.96
C THR A 497 60.20 16.10 46.40
N GLY A 498 60.71 16.66 47.50
CA GLY A 498 60.23 17.92 48.08
C GLY A 498 58.94 17.86 48.89
N PHE A 499 58.50 16.67 49.35
CA PHE A 499 57.23 16.50 50.06
C PHE A 499 57.38 15.88 51.46
N GLU A 500 56.41 16.14 52.34
CA GLU A 500 56.17 15.47 53.62
C GLU A 500 54.76 14.88 53.63
N ASP A 501 54.67 13.65 54.14
CA ASP A 501 53.41 12.96 54.38
C ASP A 501 52.74 13.50 55.65
N GLY A 502 51.59 14.15 55.50
CA GLY A 502 50.85 14.74 56.63
C GLY A 502 50.15 13.74 57.56
N LEU A 503 50.09 12.46 57.18
CA LEU A 503 49.53 11.38 58.02
C LEU A 503 50.62 10.67 58.84
N THR A 504 51.81 10.47 58.28
CA THR A 504 52.91 9.72 58.94
C THR A 504 54.06 10.60 59.44
N GLY A 505 54.25 11.80 58.87
CA GLY A 505 55.44 12.64 59.06
C GLY A 505 56.66 12.17 58.27
N ASP A 506 56.50 11.28 57.28
CA ASP A 506 57.61 10.80 56.46
C ASP A 506 58.06 11.84 55.42
N ILE A 507 59.37 12.08 55.36
CA ILE A 507 59.98 13.10 54.51
C ILE A 507 60.53 12.48 53.22
N TYR A 508 60.02 12.97 52.09
CA TYR A 508 60.41 12.61 50.73
C TYR A 508 61.35 13.68 50.16
N THR A 509 62.60 13.70 50.64
CA THR A 509 63.70 14.57 50.18
C THR A 509 63.42 16.09 50.18
N GLN A 510 62.70 16.59 51.19
CA GLN A 510 62.58 18.03 51.44
C GLN A 510 63.94 18.69 51.73
N THR A 511 64.01 19.98 51.44
CA THR A 511 65.10 20.88 51.83
C THR A 511 64.52 22.23 52.24
N PRO A 512 65.29 23.17 52.84
CA PRO A 512 64.82 24.54 53.12
C PRO A 512 64.47 25.39 51.88
N LEU A 513 64.47 24.80 50.67
CA LEU A 513 64.04 25.41 49.41
C LEU A 513 62.85 24.68 48.77
N ASN A 514 62.45 23.50 49.28
CA ASN A 514 61.28 22.76 48.81
C ASN A 514 60.61 21.99 49.96
N GLU A 515 59.47 22.53 50.40
CA GLU A 515 58.69 22.09 51.55
C GLU A 515 57.23 21.99 51.08
N GLY A 516 56.82 20.79 50.71
CA GLY A 516 55.46 20.48 50.26
C GLY A 516 54.74 19.60 51.28
N LEU A 517 53.49 19.92 51.62
CA LEU A 517 52.69 19.15 52.57
C LEU A 517 51.55 18.39 51.87
N VAL A 518 51.41 17.09 52.15
CA VAL A 518 50.35 16.25 51.59
C VAL A 518 49.41 15.76 52.69
N THR A 519 48.21 16.34 52.79
CA THR A 519 47.31 16.08 53.93
C THR A 519 46.74 14.67 53.96
N GLY A 520 46.54 14.02 52.81
CA GLY A 520 46.07 12.63 52.70
C GLY A 520 47.16 11.57 52.55
N GLY A 521 48.45 11.93 52.69
CA GLY A 521 49.57 11.01 52.62
C GLY A 521 50.06 10.63 51.22
N ILE A 522 51.15 9.87 51.17
CA ILE A 522 52.02 9.68 49.99
C ILE A 522 52.17 8.20 49.65
N PHE A 523 51.67 7.79 48.47
CA PHE A 523 51.53 6.39 48.08
C PHE A 523 52.51 6.01 46.97
N THR A 524 53.59 5.31 47.33
CA THR A 524 54.68 4.95 46.38
C THR A 524 55.11 3.50 46.49
N ALA A 525 55.89 3.03 45.51
CA ALA A 525 56.63 1.78 45.62
C ALA A 525 57.80 1.90 46.64
N PRO A 526 58.30 0.76 47.16
CA PRO A 526 59.51 0.69 47.99
C PRO A 526 60.75 1.34 47.33
N PRO A 527 61.81 1.70 48.07
CA PRO A 527 62.05 1.45 49.50
C PRO A 527 61.27 2.38 50.44
N ALA A 528 61.45 2.23 51.75
CA ALA A 528 60.89 3.15 52.75
C ALA A 528 61.25 4.62 52.43
N PRO A 529 60.32 5.59 52.60
CA PRO A 529 59.02 5.44 53.28
C PRO A 529 57.97 4.63 52.52
N GLY A 530 58.12 4.47 51.20
CA GLY A 530 57.27 3.60 50.37
C GLY A 530 57.27 2.12 50.79
N THR A 531 56.13 1.47 50.61
CA THR A 531 55.85 0.09 51.01
C THR A 531 55.16 -0.70 49.89
N ALA A 532 55.07 -2.02 50.00
CA ALA A 532 54.28 -2.83 49.08
C ALA A 532 52.76 -2.53 49.18
N THR A 533 52.27 -2.10 50.34
CA THR A 533 50.86 -1.73 50.53
C THR A 533 50.54 -0.39 49.86
N SER A 534 51.40 0.61 50.03
CA SER A 534 51.25 1.90 49.34
C SER A 534 51.42 1.76 47.82
N MET A 535 52.27 0.83 47.38
CA MET A 535 52.41 0.47 45.97
C MET A 535 51.08 -0.07 45.39
N ALA A 536 50.46 -1.05 46.06
CA ALA A 536 49.20 -1.64 45.58
C ALA A 536 48.05 -0.62 45.47
N ILE A 537 48.00 0.35 46.39
CA ILE A 537 47.04 1.48 46.32
C ILE A 537 47.34 2.36 45.09
N ALA A 538 48.62 2.70 44.86
CA ALA A 538 49.01 3.48 43.70
C ALA A 538 48.82 2.73 42.36
N GLU A 539 48.98 1.40 42.34
CA GLU A 539 48.69 0.56 41.17
C GLU A 539 47.20 0.58 40.81
N GLN A 540 46.29 0.49 41.80
CA GLN A 540 44.86 0.63 41.54
C GLN A 540 44.51 2.04 41.03
N ALA A 541 45.05 3.09 41.65
CA ALA A 541 44.84 4.47 41.22
C ALA A 541 45.32 4.72 39.77
N LEU A 542 46.40 4.06 39.32
CA LEU A 542 46.83 4.13 37.92
C LEU A 542 45.88 3.38 36.96
N LEU A 543 45.29 2.26 37.38
CA LEU A 543 44.27 1.56 36.59
C LEU A 543 43.02 2.43 36.43
N ASP A 544 42.56 3.05 37.52
CA ASP A 544 41.40 3.93 37.52
C ASP A 544 41.67 5.20 36.70
N ALA A 545 42.88 5.76 36.77
CA ALA A 545 43.33 6.85 35.90
C ALA A 545 43.31 6.48 34.41
N GLN A 546 43.75 5.28 34.07
CA GLN A 546 43.74 4.80 32.70
C GLN A 546 42.32 4.52 32.18
N ALA A 547 41.43 4.03 33.05
CA ALA A 547 40.02 3.85 32.76
C ALA A 547 39.33 5.20 32.51
N LEU A 548 39.52 6.18 33.42
CA LEU A 548 39.01 7.54 33.27
C LEU A 548 39.48 8.16 31.95
N TYR A 549 40.79 8.18 31.68
CA TYR A 549 41.36 8.74 30.45
C TYR A 549 40.73 8.17 29.17
N ASN A 550 40.39 6.88 29.17
CA ASN A 550 39.72 6.23 28.05
C ASN A 550 38.23 6.61 27.97
N ALA A 551 37.54 6.67 29.11
CA ALA A 551 36.12 7.04 29.20
C ALA A 551 35.84 8.48 28.74
N ILE A 552 36.76 9.42 29.00
CA ILE A 552 36.64 10.82 28.54
C ILE A 552 37.30 11.09 27.17
N SER A 553 37.77 10.05 26.47
CA SER A 553 38.47 10.19 25.18
C SER A 553 37.50 10.45 24.01
N PRO A 554 37.97 11.04 22.88
CA PRO A 554 37.15 11.22 21.67
C PRO A 554 36.53 9.94 21.09
N ALA A 555 37.03 8.75 21.49
CA ALA A 555 36.50 7.46 21.05
C ALA A 555 35.31 6.98 21.91
N ALA A 556 35.23 7.43 23.16
CA ALA A 556 34.13 7.10 24.09
C ALA A 556 33.10 8.24 24.19
N MET A 557 33.56 9.49 24.07
CA MET A 557 32.75 10.70 24.01
C MET A 557 33.07 11.47 22.73
N PRO A 558 32.53 11.04 21.55
CA PRO A 558 32.76 11.70 20.27
C PRO A 558 31.94 12.99 20.12
N GLY A 559 32.23 13.77 19.08
CA GLY A 559 31.41 14.94 18.69
C GLY A 559 31.77 16.25 19.38
N GLY A 560 32.90 16.31 20.09
CA GLY A 560 33.34 17.54 20.77
C GLY A 560 33.59 18.71 19.82
N THR A 561 33.17 19.91 20.23
CA THR A 561 33.35 21.15 19.43
C THR A 561 34.67 21.85 19.73
N ASP A 562 35.19 22.65 18.78
CA ASP A 562 36.34 23.54 19.00
C ASP A 562 35.92 25.02 18.92
N PRO A 563 35.34 25.60 19.98
CA PRO A 563 34.70 26.92 19.94
C PRO A 563 35.66 28.11 19.77
N GLY A 564 36.98 27.87 19.71
CA GLY A 564 38.01 28.91 19.59
C GLY A 564 39.26 28.47 18.83
N ASP A 565 39.15 27.48 17.94
CA ASP A 565 40.27 26.92 17.14
C ASP A 565 41.51 26.51 17.99
N GLY A 566 41.27 26.01 19.21
CA GLY A 566 42.30 25.65 20.19
C GLY A 566 42.70 26.75 21.18
N GLU A 567 42.10 27.95 21.16
CA GLU A 567 42.23 28.96 22.21
C GLU A 567 40.89 29.12 22.95
N LEU A 568 40.88 28.74 24.24
CA LEU A 568 39.70 28.82 25.12
C LEU A 568 39.70 30.07 26.01
N GLY A 569 40.78 30.85 26.01
CA GLY A 569 40.87 32.07 26.82
C GLY A 569 39.84 33.12 26.39
N GLY A 570 39.15 33.72 27.37
CA GLY A 570 38.11 34.72 27.13
C GLY A 570 36.75 34.14 26.70
N LEU A 571 36.63 32.81 26.53
CA LEU A 571 35.35 32.17 26.22
C LEU A 571 34.49 31.97 27.47
N THR A 572 33.18 31.85 27.26
CA THR A 572 32.20 31.33 28.23
C THR A 572 31.56 30.10 27.61
N LEU A 573 31.70 28.94 28.24
CA LEU A 573 31.31 27.64 27.71
C LEU A 573 30.23 26.98 28.57
N ALA A 574 29.11 26.60 27.94
CA ALA A 574 28.08 25.76 28.54
C ALA A 574 28.61 24.33 28.84
N PRO A 575 27.86 23.47 29.55
CA PRO A 575 28.27 22.08 29.77
C PRO A 575 28.36 21.32 28.44
N GLY A 576 29.32 20.40 28.31
CA GLY A 576 29.50 19.62 27.07
C GLY A 576 30.91 19.08 26.84
N VAL A 577 31.07 18.44 25.68
CA VAL A 577 32.34 17.88 25.20
C VAL A 577 32.99 18.85 24.20
N TYR A 578 34.28 19.08 24.38
CA TYR A 578 35.09 20.02 23.61
C TYR A 578 36.34 19.30 23.11
N GLN A 579 36.61 19.34 21.80
CA GLN A 579 37.74 18.63 21.18
C GLN A 579 38.58 19.59 20.35
N SER A 580 39.86 19.72 20.67
CA SER A 580 40.76 20.60 19.92
C SER A 580 41.09 20.03 18.54
N ALA A 581 40.70 20.75 17.49
CA ALA A 581 40.99 20.41 16.10
C ALA A 581 42.47 20.62 15.75
N SER A 582 43.13 21.61 16.38
CA SER A 582 44.58 21.81 16.31
C SER A 582 45.36 20.80 17.16
N GLY A 583 44.67 20.03 18.01
CA GLY A 583 45.27 19.06 18.92
C GLY A 583 45.99 19.71 20.11
N THR A 584 45.72 20.97 20.44
CA THR A 584 46.21 21.65 21.66
C THR A 584 45.19 22.68 22.13
N PHE A 585 44.87 22.69 23.42
CA PHE A 585 44.11 23.78 24.02
C PHE A 585 45.04 24.78 24.73
N ASN A 586 44.83 26.05 24.46
CA ASN A 586 45.50 27.18 25.09
C ASN A 586 44.49 28.03 25.85
N ILE A 587 44.87 28.53 27.02
CA ILE A 587 44.14 29.55 27.78
C ILE A 587 45.15 30.67 27.99
N SER A 588 45.33 31.51 26.97
CA SER A 588 46.44 32.46 26.87
C SER A 588 45.97 33.91 26.75
N THR A 589 44.84 34.14 26.07
CA THR A 589 44.31 35.46 25.72
C THR A 589 43.44 36.09 26.82
N GLY A 590 42.77 35.27 27.64
CA GLY A 590 41.87 35.69 28.71
C GLY A 590 41.53 34.51 29.63
N ASP A 591 40.79 34.76 30.70
CA ASP A 591 40.31 33.70 31.58
C ASP A 591 39.20 32.90 30.88
N LEU A 592 39.13 31.60 31.12
CA LEU A 592 38.04 30.73 30.66
C LEU A 592 36.92 30.72 31.71
N THR A 593 35.68 30.86 31.27
CA THR A 593 34.49 30.74 32.10
C THR A 593 33.69 29.51 31.69
N LEU A 594 33.31 28.69 32.67
CA LEU A 594 32.43 27.53 32.52
C LEU A 594 31.09 27.89 33.16
N ASP A 595 30.02 27.97 32.35
CA ASP A 595 28.69 28.38 32.81
C ASP A 595 27.81 27.15 33.00
N ALA A 596 27.50 26.82 34.26
CA ALA A 596 26.68 25.66 34.60
C ALA A 596 25.20 25.83 34.24
N GLN A 597 24.75 27.04 33.90
CA GLN A 597 23.36 27.35 33.54
C GLN A 597 22.30 26.93 34.58
N GLY A 598 22.71 26.75 35.85
CA GLY A 598 21.86 26.29 36.95
C GLY A 598 21.92 24.78 37.24
N ASP A 599 22.60 23.98 36.41
CA ASP A 599 22.75 22.54 36.62
C ASP A 599 23.87 22.23 37.63
N PRO A 600 23.58 21.59 38.79
CA PRO A 600 24.61 21.14 39.72
C PRO A 600 25.47 19.98 39.17
N ASN A 601 24.95 19.21 38.20
CA ASN A 601 25.61 18.05 37.62
C ASN A 601 26.32 18.35 36.28
N ALA A 602 26.41 19.63 35.90
CA ALA A 602 27.02 20.10 34.67
C ALA A 602 28.41 19.46 34.44
N LEU A 603 28.56 18.72 33.33
CA LEU A 603 29.83 18.10 32.92
C LEU A 603 30.55 18.96 31.86
N TRP A 604 31.86 19.11 32.01
CA TRP A 604 32.75 19.58 30.94
C TRP A 604 33.85 18.56 30.67
N VAL A 605 34.03 18.20 29.40
CA VAL A 605 35.12 17.30 28.97
C VAL A 605 35.93 17.96 27.86
N PHE A 606 37.20 18.26 28.14
CA PHE A 606 38.13 18.87 27.20
C PHE A 606 39.13 17.82 26.69
N GLN A 607 39.10 17.55 25.39
CA GLN A 607 39.90 16.53 24.71
C GLN A 607 40.96 17.20 23.82
N THR A 608 42.23 16.87 24.06
CA THR A 608 43.35 17.38 23.26
C THR A 608 44.34 16.27 22.94
N ALA A 609 44.62 16.09 21.64
CA ALA A 609 45.53 15.05 21.15
C ALA A 609 47.01 15.30 21.53
N SER A 610 47.38 16.55 21.83
CA SER A 610 48.69 16.94 22.34
C SER A 610 48.53 17.69 23.67
N GLY A 611 48.78 18.99 23.72
CA GLY A 611 48.99 19.72 24.97
C GLY A 611 47.75 20.43 25.53
N LEU A 612 47.90 20.85 26.79
CA LEU A 612 47.10 21.89 27.44
C LEU A 612 48.05 22.95 27.99
N THR A 613 47.89 24.22 27.60
CA THR A 613 48.69 25.33 28.11
C THR A 613 47.80 26.39 28.74
N VAL A 614 47.98 26.67 30.03
CA VAL A 614 47.25 27.73 30.75
C VAL A 614 48.24 28.81 31.18
N GLY A 615 47.90 30.06 30.87
CA GLY A 615 48.75 31.21 31.13
C GLY A 615 49.85 31.44 30.09
N ILE A 616 50.47 32.62 30.20
CA ILE A 616 51.62 33.06 29.39
C ILE A 616 52.80 33.44 30.30
N ALA A 617 53.96 33.70 29.72
CA ALA A 617 55.13 34.11 30.48
C ALA A 617 54.96 35.51 31.13
N GLY A 618 55.55 35.69 32.32
CA GLY A 618 55.61 36.96 33.04
C GLY A 618 54.67 37.04 34.25
N PRO A 619 54.88 38.02 35.16
CA PRO A 619 54.25 38.06 36.49
C PRO A 619 52.74 38.37 36.48
N THR A 620 52.19 38.77 35.33
CA THR A 620 50.74 38.94 35.09
C THR A 620 50.23 37.97 34.02
N GLY A 621 51.00 36.93 33.72
CA GLY A 621 50.73 35.99 32.63
C GLY A 621 49.73 34.89 32.99
N ALA A 622 49.52 34.64 34.28
CA ALA A 622 48.57 33.65 34.78
C ALA A 622 47.14 33.85 34.22
N LYS A 623 46.39 32.76 34.13
CA LYS A 623 44.97 32.72 33.76
C LYS A 623 44.17 31.85 34.71
N ASN A 624 42.86 32.07 34.71
CA ASN A 624 41.90 31.36 35.52
C ASN A 624 40.94 30.53 34.65
N VAL A 625 40.50 29.40 35.20
CA VAL A 625 39.35 28.62 34.75
C VAL A 625 38.30 28.71 35.85
N ASN A 626 37.25 29.50 35.62
CA ASN A 626 36.23 29.82 36.62
C ASN A 626 34.93 29.07 36.29
N ILE A 627 34.23 28.53 37.29
CA ILE A 627 32.85 28.04 37.13
C ILE A 627 31.89 29.12 37.64
N ILE A 628 30.78 29.35 36.93
CA ILE A 628 29.69 30.26 37.33
C ILE A 628 28.32 29.56 37.27
N ASN A 629 27.32 30.17 37.91
CA ASN A 629 25.92 29.78 37.86
C ASN A 629 25.59 28.35 38.35
N GLY A 630 26.47 27.70 39.10
CA GLY A 630 26.31 26.32 39.58
C GLY A 630 27.59 25.51 39.36
N GLY A 631 27.44 24.20 39.11
CA GLY A 631 28.52 23.28 38.76
C GLY A 631 29.50 22.95 39.90
N ASP A 632 30.27 21.88 39.70
CA ASP A 632 31.35 21.45 40.58
C ASP A 632 32.65 21.24 39.79
N ALA A 633 33.79 21.53 40.43
CA ALA A 633 35.12 21.22 39.90
C ALA A 633 35.36 19.72 39.72
N ALA A 634 34.64 18.86 40.46
CA ALA A 634 34.62 17.42 40.26
C ALA A 634 34.18 17.01 38.83
N ASN A 635 33.31 17.80 38.20
CA ASN A 635 32.67 17.50 36.92
C ASN A 635 33.38 18.18 35.71
N VAL A 636 34.61 18.66 35.90
CA VAL A 636 35.43 19.24 34.83
C VAL A 636 36.62 18.33 34.57
N PHE A 637 36.77 17.83 33.34
CA PHE A 637 37.79 16.86 32.96
C PHE A 637 38.63 17.34 31.78
N TRP A 638 39.95 17.12 31.86
CA TRP A 638 40.91 17.47 30.81
C TRP A 638 41.70 16.23 30.38
N GLN A 639 41.37 15.67 29.22
CA GLN A 639 42.06 14.56 28.58
C GLN A 639 43.20 15.11 27.72
N VAL A 640 44.46 14.86 28.12
CA VAL A 640 45.64 15.47 27.50
C VAL A 640 46.58 14.41 26.92
N GLY A 641 46.65 14.34 25.59
CA GLY A 641 47.39 13.31 24.84
C GLY A 641 48.92 13.42 24.91
N SER A 642 49.47 14.59 25.25
CA SER A 642 50.86 14.76 25.66
C SER A 642 50.95 15.35 27.06
N ALA A 643 51.37 16.61 27.24
CA ALA A 643 51.64 17.21 28.55
C ALA A 643 50.77 18.46 28.83
N ALA A 644 50.45 18.68 30.10
CA ALA A 644 49.74 19.87 30.56
C ALA A 644 50.70 20.83 31.28
N THR A 645 50.71 22.10 30.90
CA THR A 645 51.48 23.17 31.54
C THR A 645 50.54 24.24 32.07
N ILE A 646 50.44 24.35 33.39
CA ILE A 646 49.46 25.17 34.10
C ILE A 646 50.18 26.34 34.80
N ASN A 647 49.89 27.57 34.33
CA ASN A 647 50.41 28.83 34.84
C ASN A 647 51.91 28.77 35.15
N ALA A 648 52.73 28.51 34.11
CA ALA A 648 54.19 28.32 34.26
C ALA A 648 54.92 29.48 34.96
N ALA A 649 54.37 30.70 34.92
CA ALA A 649 54.88 31.90 35.61
C ALA A 649 54.36 32.07 37.06
N GLY A 650 53.67 31.06 37.61
CA GLY A 650 53.01 31.08 38.92
C GLY A 650 51.70 31.88 38.92
N GLY A 651 50.88 31.66 39.95
CA GLY A 651 49.59 32.34 40.13
C GLY A 651 48.42 31.71 39.37
N GLY A 652 47.26 32.36 39.46
CA GLY A 652 46.02 31.94 38.80
C GLY A 652 45.38 30.68 39.38
N THR A 653 44.22 30.32 38.85
CA THR A 653 43.40 29.19 39.32
C THR A 653 42.99 28.28 38.17
N MET A 654 43.39 27.02 38.24
CA MET A 654 42.94 25.96 37.35
C MET A 654 41.80 25.17 38.00
N THR A 655 40.89 24.65 37.20
CA THR A 655 39.72 23.89 37.68
C THR A 655 39.55 22.60 36.88
N GLY A 656 39.33 21.49 37.58
CA GLY A 656 39.05 20.17 37.01
C GLY A 656 40.15 19.11 37.21
N THR A 657 39.78 17.87 36.89
CA THR A 657 40.67 16.70 36.88
C THR A 657 41.44 16.66 35.55
N ILE A 658 42.75 16.91 35.61
CA ILE A 658 43.66 16.82 34.46
C ILE A 658 44.24 15.42 34.40
N VAL A 659 44.04 14.71 33.28
CA VAL A 659 44.61 13.38 33.02
C VAL A 659 45.47 13.42 31.76
N SER A 660 46.78 13.37 31.98
CA SER A 660 47.83 13.59 30.98
C SER A 660 48.61 12.32 30.69
N MET A 661 48.99 12.09 29.43
CA MET A 661 49.84 10.96 29.07
C MET A 661 51.32 11.19 29.46
N ALA A 662 51.82 12.42 29.26
CA ALA A 662 53.24 12.76 29.25
C ALA A 662 53.66 13.85 30.26
N GLY A 663 52.83 14.12 31.27
CA GLY A 663 53.20 14.91 32.46
C GLY A 663 52.31 16.11 32.74
N VAL A 664 52.31 16.58 33.98
CA VAL A 664 51.61 17.81 34.40
C VAL A 664 52.59 18.72 35.14
N THR A 665 52.76 19.95 34.66
CA THR A 665 53.60 20.98 35.29
C THR A 665 52.71 22.10 35.83
N LEU A 666 52.77 22.35 37.13
CA LEU A 666 52.03 23.40 37.84
C LEU A 666 53.03 24.43 38.38
N SER A 667 53.09 25.59 37.74
CA SER A 667 54.17 26.59 37.94
C SER A 667 55.56 26.04 37.57
N THR A 668 56.58 26.90 37.60
CA THR A 668 57.99 26.53 37.36
C THR A 668 58.92 27.18 38.39
N ALA A 669 60.13 26.65 38.53
CA ALA A 669 61.09 27.08 39.55
C ALA A 669 61.37 28.60 39.51
N GLY A 670 61.40 29.22 40.70
CA GLY A 670 61.65 30.66 40.88
C GLY A 670 60.40 31.55 40.93
N ASN A 671 59.20 31.02 40.66
CA ASN A 671 57.96 31.79 40.78
C ASN A 671 57.40 31.73 42.21
N ALA A 672 57.21 32.90 42.83
CA ALA A 672 56.71 33.03 44.20
C ALA A 672 55.17 33.13 44.30
N ALA A 673 54.48 33.39 43.19
CA ALA A 673 53.02 33.45 43.15
C ALA A 673 52.43 32.03 43.18
N GLN A 674 51.54 31.77 44.13
CA GLN A 674 50.97 30.44 44.36
C GLN A 674 49.96 30.10 43.26
N THR A 675 50.14 28.95 42.59
CA THR A 675 49.19 28.44 41.61
C THR A 675 48.14 27.58 42.31
N VAL A 676 46.86 27.80 42.06
CA VAL A 676 45.78 26.99 42.65
C VAL A 676 45.21 26.03 41.60
N LEU A 677 44.95 24.79 42.00
CA LEU A 677 44.17 23.81 41.24
C LEU A 677 43.02 23.31 42.12
N ASN A 678 41.79 23.61 41.73
CA ASN A 678 40.59 22.99 42.31
C ASN A 678 40.27 21.76 41.46
N GLY A 679 40.76 20.59 41.86
CA GLY A 679 40.80 19.41 40.98
C GLY A 679 41.97 18.48 41.27
N ARG A 680 42.47 17.82 40.23
CA ARG A 680 43.48 16.75 40.33
C ARG A 680 44.50 16.84 39.21
N ALA A 681 45.76 16.54 39.50
CA ALA A 681 46.88 16.59 38.55
C ALA A 681 47.44 15.19 38.28
N ILE A 682 46.90 14.50 37.28
CA ILE A 682 47.18 13.09 36.99
C ILE A 682 48.04 12.97 35.73
N SER A 683 49.16 12.27 35.85
CA SER A 683 50.00 11.83 34.74
C SER A 683 50.07 10.31 34.72
N LEU A 684 49.76 9.69 33.58
CA LEU A 684 49.72 8.24 33.41
C LEU A 684 51.13 7.62 33.33
N VAL A 685 52.07 8.30 32.66
CA VAL A 685 53.43 7.78 32.44
C VAL A 685 54.48 8.67 33.11
N ALA A 686 54.54 9.95 32.73
CA ALA A 686 55.59 10.87 33.19
C ALA A 686 55.30 11.47 34.59
N SER A 687 56.16 12.38 35.04
CA SER A 687 56.05 12.97 36.37
C SER A 687 55.02 14.11 36.46
N VAL A 688 54.65 14.44 37.69
CA VAL A 688 53.96 15.70 38.02
C VAL A 688 54.93 16.61 38.75
N THR A 689 55.07 17.85 38.28
CA THR A 689 55.96 18.86 38.84
C THR A 689 55.17 20.05 39.38
N MET A 690 55.56 20.55 40.56
CA MET A 690 54.82 21.56 41.30
C MET A 690 55.77 22.60 41.91
N VAL A 691 55.42 23.89 41.82
CA VAL A 691 56.19 24.97 42.47
C VAL A 691 55.26 25.99 43.10
N ASN A 692 55.15 25.95 44.43
CA ASN A 692 54.22 26.78 45.20
C ASN A 692 52.78 26.54 44.71
N THR A 693 52.32 25.30 44.78
CA THR A 693 51.03 24.88 44.22
C THR A 693 50.08 24.44 45.32
N THR A 694 48.88 25.01 45.38
CA THR A 694 47.78 24.48 46.20
C THR A 694 46.89 23.60 45.32
N ILE A 695 46.77 22.32 45.64
CA ILE A 695 45.74 21.45 45.06
C ILE A 695 44.64 21.25 46.11
N ASN A 696 43.42 21.65 45.77
CA ASN A 696 42.22 21.35 46.55
C ASN A 696 41.49 20.20 45.86
N VAL A 697 41.52 19.01 46.46
CA VAL A 697 40.82 17.84 45.93
C VAL A 697 39.31 18.03 46.12
N PRO A 698 38.48 17.95 45.05
CA PRO A 698 37.03 17.97 45.15
C PRO A 698 36.52 16.76 45.94
N ASN A 699 35.45 16.95 46.72
CA ASN A 699 34.80 15.88 47.47
C ASN A 699 34.10 14.85 46.57
#